data_AF-A0A8J2UCU8-F1
#
_entry.id   AF-A0A8J2UCU8-F1
#
_cell.length_a   1.000
_cell.length_b   1.000
_cell.length_c   1.000
_cell.angle_alpha   90.00
_cell.angle_beta   90.00
_cell.angle_gamma   90.00
#
_symmetry.space_group_name_H-M   'P 1'
#
loop_
_entity.id
_entity.type
_entity.pdbx_description
1 polymer ?
#
loop_
_entity_poly.entity_id
_entity_poly.type
_entity_poly.pdbx_seq_one_letter_code
_entity_poly.pdbx_strand_id
1 'polypeptide(L)'
;MKQIVWLFATITTITGMAQSYVPEYNNKEVKQSPVVAIKAYPFDLKDVRLLDGPFKQAMEADARYLKEIDPDRLLSEFRRHSGLDPKAEKYGGWESSGLAGHTLGHYLSACSMQYAATGDTAFLHRVSYIVSELAVCQQARNTGYIGAIPREDTLWAEVAAGHIRSHGFDLNGAWSPWYTVHKVMAGLLDAYLYCGNARALAVEKGMADWTSTIVGNLPDSSIQKMLACEYGGMNDVLANTYALTGDRKYLLLSYKFHDKRILDSLSRDMDDLAGKHSNTQIPKVIGCARRYELTNDDRDRRIAESFWAIIVKDHSYATGGNSDYEYLGPPRQLNNELTENTTETCNTYNMLKLTRHLFAWHPSAMLMDYYEKALYNHILASQNHATGMMTYFVPLRMGGHKEYSDPFNTFTCCVGSGMENHVKYGESIYSRGSDGSLYVNLFISSRLNWREKSVTIQQLSGLPGNDRVTLTITAARPTTFTLRVRKPHWATNSQSFPVGEDGYITITRTWKGTETIDLHFQENFYTESIPDNPNRIALFYGPVLLAGELGNKEPDPVKGIPVLVASGQDPNQWVHQAGTDDLVFHTTGAGQPAEITLIPFNRTENEYYSVYWDYFTPAAWTVQQQKYEEERKKEQELEEKTIDRLRIGEMQPERDHSFAGENLHAGEEHGKKWLSTDDGGWFSFTMKVDSAAANTILCSYWGDDHRGRIFDIQVDGQTIATQNLGSLKQSKFYEISYPVPADLTRGKQIVTVKFAAHSPRTSVGPVSGTISMIHSATATDLK
;
A
#
# COMPACT_ATOMS: atom_id res chain seq x y z
N MET A 1 -16.41 59.02 -34.05
CA MET A 1 -17.33 57.89 -34.28
C MET A 1 -16.50 56.62 -34.20
N LYS A 2 -16.93 55.64 -33.40
CA LYS A 2 -16.35 54.31 -33.05
C LYS A 2 -15.92 54.20 -31.57
N GLN A 3 -16.92 53.89 -30.75
CA GLN A 3 -16.75 53.30 -29.42
C GLN A 3 -16.22 51.87 -29.59
N ILE A 4 -15.13 51.54 -28.90
CA ILE A 4 -14.65 50.17 -28.75
C ILE A 4 -15.26 49.65 -27.44
N VAL A 5 -16.27 48.79 -27.58
CA VAL A 5 -16.86 48.04 -26.47
C VAL A 5 -15.93 46.87 -26.16
N TRP A 6 -15.30 46.90 -24.99
CA TRP A 6 -14.63 45.73 -24.42
C TRP A 6 -15.69 44.78 -23.88
N LEU A 7 -15.95 43.69 -24.60
CA LEU A 7 -16.72 42.57 -24.08
C LEU A 7 -15.80 41.79 -23.12
N PHE A 8 -16.01 41.94 -21.82
CA PHE A 8 -15.51 40.98 -20.84
C PHE A 8 -16.26 39.66 -21.07
N ALA A 9 -15.57 38.67 -21.64
CA ALA A 9 -16.03 37.29 -21.60
C ALA A 9 -15.89 36.80 -20.16
N THR A 10 -16.95 36.90 -19.37
CA THR A 10 -17.10 36.11 -18.14
C THR A 10 -17.01 34.64 -18.52
N ILE A 11 -15.85 34.03 -18.26
CA ILE A 11 -15.74 32.57 -18.18
C ILE A 11 -16.55 32.18 -16.94
N THR A 12 -17.83 31.89 -17.13
CA THR A 12 -18.59 31.11 -16.16
C THR A 12 -17.95 29.73 -16.13
N THR A 13 -17.03 29.53 -15.18
CA THR A 13 -16.59 28.20 -14.77
C THR A 13 -17.81 27.48 -14.21
N ILE A 14 -18.45 26.65 -15.03
CA ILE A 14 -19.34 25.60 -14.55
C ILE A 14 -18.42 24.63 -13.81
N THR A 15 -18.21 24.85 -12.52
CA THR A 15 -17.48 23.91 -11.69
C THR A 15 -18.37 22.68 -11.53
N GLY A 16 -17.96 21.56 -12.12
CA GLY A 16 -18.58 20.26 -11.88
C GLY A 16 -18.70 20.00 -10.38
N MET A 17 -19.80 19.36 -10.00
CA MET A 17 -19.89 18.69 -8.71
C MET A 17 -19.63 17.23 -9.00
N ALA A 18 -18.48 16.66 -8.62
CA ALA A 18 -18.39 15.21 -8.51
C ALA A 18 -17.06 14.59 -8.08
N GLN A 19 -17.17 13.33 -7.62
CA GLN A 19 -16.16 12.26 -7.65
C GLN A 19 -16.59 11.08 -8.54
N SER A 20 -15.62 10.30 -9.01
CA SER A 20 -15.84 9.26 -10.00
C SER A 20 -16.30 7.90 -9.49
N TYR A 21 -16.34 7.65 -8.17
CA TYR A 21 -16.55 6.28 -7.67
C TYR A 21 -17.83 6.09 -6.84
N VAL A 22 -18.19 6.97 -5.89
CA VAL A 22 -19.39 6.80 -5.05
C VAL A 22 -20.59 7.65 -5.51
N PRO A 23 -21.84 7.26 -5.18
CA PRO A 23 -23.03 8.04 -5.49
C PRO A 23 -23.04 9.41 -4.83
N GLU A 24 -23.62 10.37 -5.54
CA GLU A 24 -23.73 11.75 -5.07
C GLU A 24 -25.16 12.22 -5.01
N TYR A 25 -25.40 13.15 -4.10
CA TYR A 25 -26.71 13.71 -3.92
C TYR A 25 -27.02 14.73 -5.00
N ASN A 26 -28.11 14.51 -5.76
CA ASN A 26 -28.63 15.44 -6.76
C ASN A 26 -27.60 15.93 -7.78
N ASN A 27 -26.64 15.08 -8.16
CA ASN A 27 -25.69 15.41 -9.22
C ASN A 27 -26.39 15.36 -10.59
N LYS A 28 -26.48 16.51 -11.25
CA LYS A 28 -27.15 16.68 -12.55
C LYS A 28 -26.32 16.21 -13.74
N GLU A 29 -25.00 16.08 -13.57
CA GLU A 29 -24.10 15.57 -14.61
C GLU A 29 -24.22 14.05 -14.76
N VAL A 30 -24.70 13.36 -13.72
CA VAL A 30 -24.97 11.92 -13.73
C VAL A 30 -26.35 11.66 -14.33
N LYS A 31 -26.40 10.96 -15.46
CA LYS A 31 -27.64 10.61 -16.16
C LYS A 31 -28.35 9.39 -15.60
N GLN A 32 -27.65 8.50 -14.91
CA GLN A 32 -28.23 7.34 -14.24
C GLN A 32 -28.01 7.43 -12.74
N SER A 33 -29.09 7.72 -12.03
CA SER A 33 -29.10 7.74 -10.57
C SER A 33 -29.00 6.31 -10.02
N PRO A 34 -28.50 6.15 -8.78
CA PRO A 34 -28.57 4.86 -8.10
C PRO A 34 -30.01 4.35 -8.04
N VAL A 35 -30.19 3.04 -8.27
CA VAL A 35 -31.48 2.34 -8.16
C VAL A 35 -31.67 1.68 -6.80
N VAL A 36 -30.65 1.74 -5.94
CA VAL A 36 -30.67 1.27 -4.55
C VAL A 36 -30.80 2.44 -3.58
N ALA A 37 -31.23 2.17 -2.36
CA ALA A 37 -31.35 3.20 -1.34
C ALA A 37 -29.97 3.62 -0.82
N ILE A 38 -29.52 4.83 -1.19
CA ILE A 38 -28.34 5.47 -0.61
C ILE A 38 -28.76 6.24 0.64
N LYS A 39 -28.15 5.90 1.78
CA LYS A 39 -28.45 6.46 3.10
C LYS A 39 -27.55 7.63 3.47
N ALA A 40 -26.30 7.63 3.01
CA ALA A 40 -25.36 8.71 3.23
C ALA A 40 -24.68 9.10 1.91
N TYR A 41 -24.71 10.39 1.59
CA TYR A 41 -24.06 10.95 0.41
C TYR A 41 -22.85 11.78 0.85
N PRO A 42 -21.67 11.58 0.28
CA PRO A 42 -20.53 12.45 0.53
C PRO A 42 -20.81 13.89 0.09
N PHE A 43 -20.07 14.83 0.67
CA PHE A 43 -19.98 16.19 0.15
C PHE A 43 -18.94 16.27 -0.96
N ASP A 44 -19.12 17.22 -1.87
CA ASP A 44 -18.11 17.59 -2.86
C ASP A 44 -16.86 18.13 -2.15
N LEU A 45 -15.67 17.76 -2.62
CA LEU A 45 -14.39 18.26 -2.10
C LEU A 45 -14.33 19.79 -2.06
N LYS A 46 -15.01 20.48 -2.99
CA LYS A 46 -15.05 21.96 -3.01
C LYS A 46 -15.80 22.59 -1.84
N ASP A 47 -16.63 21.79 -1.17
CA ASP A 47 -17.43 22.23 -0.03
C ASP A 47 -16.77 21.93 1.30
N VAL A 48 -15.67 21.17 1.32
CA VAL A 48 -14.91 20.84 2.53
C VAL A 48 -13.49 21.40 2.41
N ARG A 49 -13.19 22.43 3.21
CA ARG A 49 -11.86 23.05 3.27
C ARG A 49 -11.14 22.59 4.54
N LEU A 50 -9.95 22.01 4.38
CA LEU A 50 -9.10 21.69 5.53
C LEU A 50 -8.63 22.98 6.21
N LEU A 51 -8.58 22.95 7.53
CA LEU A 51 -7.91 23.96 8.35
C LEU A 51 -6.53 23.44 8.77
N ASP A 52 -5.78 24.22 9.55
CA ASP A 52 -4.43 23.85 9.97
C ASP A 52 -4.42 22.54 10.77
N GLY A 53 -3.43 21.70 10.48
CA GLY A 53 -3.27 20.36 11.04
C GLY A 53 -2.47 19.44 10.11
N PRO A 54 -2.15 18.21 10.54
CA PRO A 54 -1.27 17.29 9.80
C PRO A 54 -1.80 16.93 8.41
N PHE A 55 -3.12 16.78 8.25
CA PHE A 55 -3.73 16.49 6.95
C PHE A 55 -3.56 17.64 5.94
N LYS A 56 -3.63 18.90 6.39
CA LYS A 56 -3.38 20.04 5.52
C LYS A 56 -1.89 20.16 5.17
N GLN A 57 -0.99 19.85 6.10
CA GLN A 57 0.46 19.82 5.85
C GLN A 57 0.81 18.77 4.78
N ALA A 58 0.27 17.55 4.89
CA ALA A 58 0.44 16.50 3.89
C ALA A 58 -0.15 16.89 2.52
N MET A 59 -1.37 17.45 2.49
CA MET A 59 -1.98 17.98 1.26
C MET A 59 -1.10 19.05 0.59
N GLU A 60 -0.50 19.96 1.37
CA GLU A 60 0.39 21.00 0.85
C GLU A 60 1.73 20.44 0.38
N ALA A 61 2.26 19.38 1.00
CA ALA A 61 3.45 18.67 0.56
C ALA A 61 3.25 18.01 -0.80
N ASP A 62 2.14 17.29 -0.96
CA ASP A 62 1.76 16.67 -2.23
C ASP A 62 1.52 17.73 -3.32
N ALA A 63 0.82 18.82 -2.99
CA ALA A 63 0.59 19.92 -3.91
C ALA A 63 1.88 20.59 -4.42
N ARG A 64 2.95 20.62 -3.61
CA ARG A 64 4.27 21.09 -4.05
C ARG A 64 4.85 20.12 -5.06
N TYR A 65 4.88 18.83 -4.74
CA TYR A 65 5.38 17.79 -5.64
C TYR A 65 4.63 17.75 -6.98
N LEU A 66 3.29 17.78 -6.95
CA LEU A 66 2.46 17.80 -8.16
C LEU A 66 2.77 18.99 -9.08
N LYS A 67 3.25 20.12 -8.54
CA LYS A 67 3.64 21.29 -9.35
C LYS A 67 5.01 21.12 -10.02
N GLU A 68 5.89 20.26 -9.49
CA GLU A 68 7.20 19.94 -10.05
C GLU A 68 7.12 18.98 -11.24
N ILE A 69 6.09 18.14 -11.31
CA ILE A 69 5.85 17.25 -12.44
C ILE A 69 5.53 18.06 -13.70
N ASP A 70 6.39 17.91 -14.71
CA ASP A 70 6.17 18.38 -16.08
C ASP A 70 5.17 17.46 -16.83
N PRO A 71 3.99 17.98 -17.22
CA PRO A 71 3.00 17.20 -17.98
C PRO A 71 3.52 16.70 -19.34
N ASP A 72 4.41 17.43 -20.01
CA ASP A 72 4.88 17.05 -21.35
C ASP A 72 5.75 15.80 -21.33
N ARG A 73 6.43 15.53 -20.20
CA ARG A 73 7.20 14.30 -19.98
C ARG A 73 6.28 13.09 -19.83
N LEU A 74 5.17 13.22 -19.10
CA LEU A 74 4.15 12.17 -18.98
C LEU A 74 3.39 11.94 -20.30
N LEU A 75 3.21 13.00 -21.11
CA LEU A 75 2.56 12.93 -22.42
C LEU A 75 3.48 12.40 -23.54
N SER A 76 4.78 12.21 -23.27
CA SER A 76 5.80 11.91 -24.28
C SER A 76 5.45 10.69 -25.15
N GLU A 77 5.16 9.54 -24.52
CA GLU A 77 4.82 8.31 -25.24
C GLU A 77 3.43 8.36 -25.87
N PHE A 78 2.46 9.04 -25.26
CA PHE A 78 1.12 9.23 -25.88
C PHE A 78 1.22 9.96 -27.22
N ARG A 79 2.05 11.01 -27.29
CA ARG A 79 2.29 11.75 -28.53
C ARG A 79 3.00 10.86 -29.55
N ARG A 80 4.09 10.20 -29.14
CA ARG A 80 4.87 9.30 -30.01
C ARG A 80 4.01 8.20 -30.63
N HIS A 81 3.22 7.50 -29.81
CA HIS A 81 2.37 6.41 -30.27
C HIS A 81 1.23 6.91 -31.17
N SER A 82 0.84 8.17 -31.04
CA SER A 82 -0.14 8.83 -31.91
C SER A 82 0.45 9.40 -33.21
N GLY A 83 1.73 9.14 -33.50
CA GLY A 83 2.43 9.66 -34.68
C GLY A 83 2.78 11.15 -34.59
N LEU A 84 2.82 11.71 -33.38
CA LEU A 84 3.17 13.10 -33.11
C LEU A 84 4.54 13.21 -32.44
N ASP A 85 5.24 14.31 -32.66
CA ASP A 85 6.50 14.57 -31.97
C ASP A 85 6.26 14.80 -30.46
N PRO A 86 7.00 14.10 -29.57
CA PRO A 86 7.02 14.40 -28.14
C PRO A 86 7.52 15.81 -27.86
N LYS A 87 6.97 16.47 -26.84
CA LYS A 87 7.39 17.82 -26.42
C LYS A 87 8.49 17.82 -25.36
N ALA A 88 8.66 16.70 -24.67
CA ALA A 88 9.72 16.48 -23.69
C ALA A 88 10.11 14.98 -23.63
N GLU A 89 11.24 14.70 -22.99
CA GLU A 89 11.68 13.33 -22.74
C GLU A 89 10.82 12.66 -21.67
N LYS A 90 10.51 11.37 -21.85
CA LYS A 90 9.74 10.62 -20.87
C LYS A 90 10.42 10.56 -19.50
N TYR A 91 9.63 10.29 -18.48
CA TYR A 91 10.14 10.00 -17.15
C TYR A 91 10.84 8.63 -17.06
N GLY A 92 11.62 8.43 -16.00
CA GLY A 92 12.27 7.16 -15.66
C GLY A 92 11.30 6.18 -14.98
N GLY A 93 11.85 5.17 -14.30
CA GLY A 93 11.05 4.19 -13.56
C GLY A 93 10.10 3.42 -14.47
N TRP A 94 8.90 3.09 -13.95
CA TRP A 94 7.93 2.27 -14.70
C TRP A 94 7.34 2.98 -15.93
N GLU A 95 7.40 4.32 -15.99
CA GLU A 95 7.11 5.10 -17.21
C GLU A 95 8.12 4.82 -18.35
N SER A 96 9.30 4.29 -18.03
CA SER A 96 10.29 3.85 -19.02
C SER A 96 10.41 2.32 -19.15
N SER A 97 9.85 1.55 -18.22
CA SER A 97 9.98 0.08 -18.13
C SER A 97 8.75 -0.70 -18.60
N GLY A 98 7.77 -0.04 -19.22
CA GLY A 98 6.66 -0.69 -19.93
C GLY A 98 5.27 -0.48 -19.36
N LEU A 99 5.11 0.28 -18.28
CA LEU A 99 3.81 0.62 -17.70
C LEU A 99 3.34 2.05 -18.04
N ALA A 100 4.08 2.75 -18.91
CA ALA A 100 3.89 4.16 -19.25
C ALA A 100 2.42 4.56 -19.47
N GLY A 101 2.08 5.74 -18.95
CA GLY A 101 0.74 6.31 -18.99
C GLY A 101 -0.12 6.03 -17.77
N HIS A 102 0.25 5.06 -16.93
CA HIS A 102 -0.44 4.84 -15.66
C HIS A 102 -0.28 6.06 -14.73
N THR A 103 0.92 6.66 -14.70
CA THR A 103 1.20 7.83 -13.88
C THR A 103 0.43 9.04 -14.40
N LEU A 104 0.33 9.24 -15.71
CA LEU A 104 -0.45 10.35 -16.28
C LEU A 104 -1.92 10.29 -15.82
N GLY A 105 -2.52 9.10 -15.83
CA GLY A 105 -3.88 8.90 -15.35
C GLY A 105 -4.05 9.33 -13.89
N HIS A 106 -3.19 8.81 -13.01
CA HIS A 106 -3.16 9.18 -11.59
C HIS A 106 -2.90 10.68 -11.36
N TYR A 107 -1.92 11.25 -12.06
CA TYR A 107 -1.58 12.67 -11.97
C TYR A 107 -2.75 13.57 -12.39
N LEU A 108 -3.50 13.17 -13.41
CA LEU A 108 -4.70 13.87 -13.86
C LEU A 108 -5.81 13.82 -12.80
N SER A 109 -6.04 12.66 -12.16
CA SER A 109 -6.95 12.52 -11.02
C SER A 109 -6.53 13.42 -9.84
N ALA A 110 -5.25 13.35 -9.45
CA ALA A 110 -4.67 14.12 -8.36
C ALA A 110 -4.83 15.64 -8.55
N CYS A 111 -4.43 16.16 -9.73
CA CYS A 111 -4.59 17.58 -10.05
C CYS A 111 -6.06 18.00 -10.06
N SER A 112 -6.96 17.14 -10.53
CA SER A 112 -8.39 17.43 -10.57
C SER A 112 -8.98 17.54 -9.16
N MET A 113 -8.65 16.59 -8.27
CA MET A 113 -9.06 16.61 -6.87
C MET A 113 -8.43 17.78 -6.10
N GLN A 114 -7.16 18.07 -6.33
CA GLN A 114 -6.48 19.19 -5.68
C GLN A 114 -7.10 20.54 -6.06
N TYR A 115 -7.49 20.72 -7.32
CA TYR A 115 -8.25 21.90 -7.74
C TYR A 115 -9.59 21.99 -7.01
N ALA A 116 -10.35 20.90 -6.90
CA ALA A 116 -11.61 20.92 -6.15
C ALA A 116 -11.39 21.25 -4.66
N ALA A 117 -10.40 20.63 -4.02
CA ALA A 117 -10.08 20.78 -2.60
C ALA A 117 -9.55 22.18 -2.21
N THR A 118 -8.98 22.94 -3.16
CA THR A 118 -8.33 24.23 -2.84
C THR A 118 -8.85 25.42 -3.64
N GLY A 119 -9.32 25.21 -4.86
CA GLY A 119 -9.59 26.27 -5.84
C GLY A 119 -8.35 26.84 -6.53
N ASP A 120 -7.16 26.24 -6.35
CA ASP A 120 -5.93 26.71 -7.01
C ASP A 120 -5.97 26.42 -8.52
N THR A 121 -6.18 27.49 -9.29
CA THR A 121 -6.30 27.46 -10.75
C THR A 121 -5.06 26.94 -11.47
N ALA A 122 -3.88 26.90 -10.83
CA ALA A 122 -2.68 26.30 -11.43
C ALA A 122 -2.86 24.81 -11.74
N PHE A 123 -3.66 24.09 -10.94
CA PHE A 123 -4.01 22.69 -11.21
C PHE A 123 -5.07 22.59 -12.30
N LEU A 124 -6.07 23.48 -12.33
CA LEU A 124 -7.06 23.53 -13.41
C LEU A 124 -6.41 23.75 -14.79
N HIS A 125 -5.39 24.61 -14.86
CA HIS A 125 -4.63 24.84 -16.09
C HIS A 125 -3.89 23.57 -16.54
N ARG A 126 -3.24 22.84 -15.61
CA ARG A 126 -2.58 21.57 -15.91
C ARG A 126 -3.55 20.50 -16.41
N VAL A 127 -4.68 20.32 -15.71
CA VAL A 127 -5.76 19.41 -16.13
C VAL A 127 -6.24 19.75 -17.54
N SER A 128 -6.54 21.03 -17.78
CA SER A 128 -7.03 21.50 -19.09
C SER A 128 -6.01 21.30 -20.20
N TYR A 129 -4.72 21.51 -19.90
CA TYR A 129 -3.62 21.27 -20.83
C TYR A 129 -3.52 19.78 -21.20
N ILE A 130 -3.42 18.90 -20.20
CA ILE A 130 -3.30 17.45 -20.41
C ILE A 130 -4.47 16.91 -21.22
N VAL A 131 -5.70 17.26 -20.85
CA VAL A 131 -6.90 16.82 -21.59
C VAL A 131 -6.89 17.32 -23.04
N SER A 132 -6.39 18.52 -23.29
CA SER A 132 -6.26 19.06 -24.65
C SER A 132 -5.22 18.30 -25.47
N GLU A 133 -4.08 17.97 -24.88
CA GLU A 133 -3.04 17.19 -25.54
C GLU A 133 -3.47 15.74 -25.80
N LEU A 134 -4.15 15.10 -24.85
CA LEU A 134 -4.74 13.78 -25.05
C LEU A 134 -5.81 13.78 -26.15
N ALA A 135 -6.62 14.84 -26.26
CA ALA A 135 -7.58 14.97 -27.35
C ALA A 135 -6.88 15.09 -28.72
N VAL A 136 -5.76 15.83 -28.80
CA VAL A 136 -4.94 15.91 -30.03
C VAL A 136 -4.37 14.54 -30.39
N CYS A 137 -3.85 13.79 -29.42
CA CYS A 137 -3.38 12.41 -29.62
C CYS A 137 -4.51 11.50 -30.12
N GLN A 138 -5.68 11.52 -29.48
CA GLN A 138 -6.83 10.71 -29.86
C GLN A 138 -7.31 11.02 -31.29
N GLN A 139 -7.33 12.32 -31.65
CA GLN A 139 -7.68 12.76 -32.99
C GLN A 139 -6.66 12.28 -34.03
N ALA A 140 -5.36 12.38 -33.74
CA ALA A 140 -4.30 11.92 -34.64
C ALA A 140 -4.37 10.40 -34.87
N ARG A 141 -4.66 9.60 -33.83
CA ARG A 141 -4.87 8.15 -33.97
C ARG A 141 -6.12 7.79 -34.74
N ASN A 142 -7.19 8.58 -34.60
CA ASN A 142 -8.49 8.38 -35.27
C ASN A 142 -9.12 7.00 -35.00
N THR A 143 -8.89 6.42 -33.82
CA THR A 143 -9.50 5.14 -33.37
C THR A 143 -10.37 5.26 -32.13
N GLY A 144 -10.34 6.42 -31.45
CA GLY A 144 -10.92 6.61 -30.11
C GLY A 144 -9.98 6.16 -28.98
N TYR A 145 -8.91 5.42 -29.27
CA TYR A 145 -7.91 5.03 -28.28
C TYR A 145 -6.86 6.12 -28.08
N ILE A 146 -6.31 6.18 -26.86
CA ILE A 146 -5.05 6.83 -26.51
C ILE A 146 -4.31 5.94 -25.52
N GLY A 147 -3.00 5.83 -25.68
CA GLY A 147 -2.15 4.99 -24.85
C GLY A 147 -0.69 5.36 -24.98
N ALA A 148 0.10 4.84 -24.05
CA ALA A 148 1.55 4.95 -23.99
C ALA A 148 2.21 3.56 -23.85
N ILE A 149 1.45 2.48 -24.07
CA ILE A 149 1.89 1.12 -23.80
C ILE A 149 2.77 0.64 -24.96
N PRO A 150 3.96 0.06 -24.71
CA PRO A 150 4.81 -0.45 -25.77
C PRO A 150 4.07 -1.46 -26.67
N ARG A 151 4.18 -1.27 -27.99
CA ARG A 151 3.55 -2.14 -29.01
C ARG A 151 2.02 -2.23 -28.91
N GLU A 152 1.35 -1.24 -28.33
CA GLU A 152 -0.10 -1.24 -28.08
C GLU A 152 -0.96 -1.60 -29.29
N ASP A 153 -0.62 -1.15 -30.51
CA ASP A 153 -1.42 -1.50 -31.69
C ASP A 153 -1.40 -3.00 -32.02
N THR A 154 -0.23 -3.64 -31.91
CA THR A 154 -0.11 -5.09 -32.11
C THR A 154 -0.80 -5.84 -30.97
N LEU A 155 -0.58 -5.41 -29.73
CA LEU A 155 -1.23 -5.97 -28.55
C LEU A 155 -2.75 -6.00 -28.71
N TRP A 156 -3.36 -4.85 -29.00
CA TRP A 156 -4.81 -4.72 -29.05
C TRP A 156 -5.41 -5.41 -30.28
N ALA A 157 -4.71 -5.43 -31.41
CA ALA A 157 -5.11 -6.22 -32.57
C ALA A 157 -5.12 -7.72 -32.27
N GLU A 158 -4.10 -8.25 -31.57
CA GLU A 158 -4.06 -9.64 -31.13
C GLU A 158 -5.20 -9.97 -30.17
N VAL A 159 -5.45 -9.11 -29.17
CA VAL A 159 -6.56 -9.28 -28.22
C VAL A 159 -7.91 -9.28 -28.94
N ALA A 160 -8.15 -8.32 -29.84
CA ALA A 160 -9.40 -8.24 -30.60
C ALA A 160 -9.62 -9.45 -31.53
N ALA A 161 -8.54 -10.05 -32.02
CA ALA A 161 -8.58 -11.29 -32.80
C ALA A 161 -8.76 -12.57 -31.94
N GLY A 162 -8.78 -12.45 -30.61
CA GLY A 162 -8.86 -13.58 -29.68
C GLY A 162 -7.53 -14.30 -29.44
N HIS A 163 -6.42 -13.76 -29.94
CA HIS A 163 -5.07 -14.30 -29.72
C HIS A 163 -4.55 -13.85 -28.35
N ILE A 164 -4.95 -14.56 -27.30
CA ILE A 164 -4.70 -14.15 -25.91
C ILE A 164 -3.69 -15.10 -25.25
N ARG A 165 -2.56 -14.55 -24.80
CA ARG A 165 -1.56 -15.14 -23.90
C ARG A 165 -1.55 -14.27 -22.65
N SER A 166 -1.93 -14.83 -21.51
CA SER A 166 -2.12 -14.01 -20.31
C SER A 166 -1.77 -14.80 -19.06
N HIS A 167 -1.00 -14.17 -18.17
CA HIS A 167 -0.61 -14.71 -16.88
C HIS A 167 -0.11 -13.58 -15.96
N GLY A 168 -0.56 -13.54 -14.71
CA GLY A 168 -0.09 -12.57 -13.71
C GLY A 168 -0.30 -11.12 -14.15
N PHE A 169 0.79 -10.46 -14.55
CA PHE A 169 0.80 -9.08 -15.04
C PHE A 169 1.11 -8.96 -16.54
N ASP A 170 1.18 -10.08 -17.27
CA ASP A 170 1.43 -10.10 -18.70
C ASP A 170 0.14 -10.34 -19.51
N LEU A 171 -0.10 -9.48 -20.48
CA LEU A 171 -1.04 -9.73 -21.57
C LEU A 171 -0.31 -9.55 -22.90
N ASN A 172 -0.11 -10.65 -23.62
CA ASN A 172 0.57 -10.71 -24.91
C ASN A 172 1.97 -10.05 -24.95
N GLY A 173 2.70 -10.06 -23.83
CA GLY A 173 4.01 -9.40 -23.72
C GLY A 173 3.97 -7.96 -23.22
N ALA A 174 2.78 -7.42 -22.91
CA ALA A 174 2.62 -6.10 -22.31
C ALA A 174 2.31 -6.21 -20.81
N TRP A 175 2.90 -5.30 -20.03
CA TRP A 175 2.71 -5.22 -18.59
C TRP A 175 1.38 -4.53 -18.25
N SER A 176 0.46 -5.25 -17.61
CA SER A 176 -0.84 -4.80 -17.08
C SER A 176 -1.55 -3.75 -17.96
N PRO A 177 -1.73 -3.98 -19.27
CA PRO A 177 -2.13 -2.92 -20.18
C PRO A 177 -3.54 -2.38 -19.90
N TRP A 178 -4.47 -3.22 -19.44
CA TRP A 178 -5.80 -2.76 -19.02
C TRP A 178 -5.78 -1.94 -17.74
N TYR A 179 -4.84 -2.18 -16.82
CA TYR A 179 -4.64 -1.32 -15.65
C TYR A 179 -4.27 0.10 -16.08
N THR A 180 -3.38 0.25 -17.05
CA THR A 180 -2.96 1.56 -17.60
C THR A 180 -4.12 2.25 -18.30
N VAL A 181 -4.90 1.54 -19.13
CA VAL A 181 -6.12 2.07 -19.75
C VAL A 181 -7.09 2.57 -18.68
N HIS A 182 -7.32 1.79 -17.63
CA HIS A 182 -8.17 2.19 -16.51
C HIS A 182 -7.72 3.50 -15.88
N LYS A 183 -6.42 3.70 -15.60
CA LYS A 183 -5.94 4.96 -14.97
C LYS A 183 -6.19 6.17 -15.85
N VAL A 184 -5.93 6.06 -17.14
CA VAL A 184 -6.17 7.18 -18.07
C VAL A 184 -7.67 7.52 -18.13
N MET A 185 -8.54 6.51 -18.23
CA MET A 185 -9.99 6.71 -18.23
C MET A 185 -10.48 7.32 -16.90
N ALA A 186 -9.99 6.82 -15.76
CA ALA A 186 -10.34 7.36 -14.45
C ALA A 186 -9.93 8.84 -14.30
N GLY A 187 -8.71 9.19 -14.69
CA GLY A 187 -8.23 10.58 -14.71
C GLY A 187 -9.07 11.50 -15.59
N LEU A 188 -9.51 11.03 -16.76
CA LEU A 188 -10.40 11.80 -17.63
C LEU A 188 -11.79 11.99 -17.02
N LEU A 189 -12.35 10.97 -16.36
CA LEU A 189 -13.59 11.12 -15.61
C LEU A 189 -13.43 12.12 -14.47
N ASP A 190 -12.35 12.05 -13.69
CA ASP A 190 -12.08 12.99 -12.61
C ASP A 190 -11.90 14.42 -13.13
N ALA A 191 -11.25 14.62 -14.27
CA ALA A 191 -11.15 15.93 -14.91
C ALA A 191 -12.52 16.48 -15.33
N TYR A 192 -13.44 15.63 -15.80
CA TYR A 192 -14.82 16.06 -16.07
C TYR A 192 -15.55 16.43 -14.78
N LEU A 193 -15.46 15.58 -13.76
CA LEU A 193 -16.25 15.64 -12.54
C LEU A 193 -15.82 16.76 -11.59
N TYR A 194 -14.51 16.89 -11.32
CA TYR A 194 -13.98 17.89 -10.41
C TYR A 194 -13.67 19.24 -11.09
N CYS A 195 -13.36 19.23 -12.39
CA CYS A 195 -12.96 20.44 -13.12
C CYS A 195 -14.00 20.94 -14.13
N GLY A 196 -15.11 20.22 -14.36
CA GLY A 196 -16.11 20.59 -15.36
C GLY A 196 -15.61 20.47 -16.80
N ASN A 197 -14.57 19.65 -17.05
CA ASN A 197 -13.94 19.57 -18.36
C ASN A 197 -14.72 18.63 -19.30
N ALA A 198 -15.69 19.18 -20.04
CA ALA A 198 -16.51 18.42 -20.99
C ALA A 198 -15.71 17.72 -22.10
N ARG A 199 -14.53 18.24 -22.46
CA ARG A 199 -13.63 17.58 -23.42
C ARG A 199 -13.07 16.27 -22.84
N ALA A 200 -12.81 16.22 -21.53
CA ALA A 200 -12.31 15.01 -20.89
C ALA A 200 -13.32 13.86 -21.01
N LEU A 201 -14.61 14.11 -20.76
CA LEU A 201 -15.67 13.11 -20.97
C LEU A 201 -15.79 12.67 -22.43
N ALA A 202 -15.61 13.58 -23.40
CA ALA A 202 -15.62 13.22 -24.81
C ALA A 202 -14.45 12.28 -25.18
N VAL A 203 -13.26 12.56 -24.66
CA VAL A 203 -12.06 11.72 -24.87
C VAL A 203 -12.24 10.37 -24.19
N GLU A 204 -12.69 10.33 -22.93
CA GLU A 204 -12.94 9.10 -22.19
C GLU A 204 -13.98 8.22 -22.89
N LYS A 205 -15.08 8.82 -23.36
CA LYS A 205 -16.11 8.11 -24.12
C LYS A 205 -15.53 7.47 -25.39
N GLY A 206 -14.61 8.15 -26.06
CA GLY A 206 -13.87 7.59 -27.20
C GLY A 206 -13.08 6.33 -26.82
N MET A 207 -12.44 6.32 -25.65
CA MET A 207 -11.74 5.14 -25.13
C MET A 207 -12.71 4.02 -24.74
N ALA A 208 -13.86 4.35 -24.14
CA ALA A 208 -14.88 3.36 -23.80
C ALA A 208 -15.50 2.73 -25.05
N ASP A 209 -15.76 3.53 -26.10
CA ASP A 209 -16.22 3.05 -27.41
C ASP A 209 -15.18 2.14 -28.06
N TRP A 210 -13.91 2.55 -28.04
CA TRP A 210 -12.79 1.72 -28.49
C TRP A 210 -12.71 0.40 -27.71
N THR A 211 -12.84 0.43 -26.38
CA THR A 211 -12.82 -0.77 -25.54
C THR A 211 -13.90 -1.77 -25.98
N SER A 212 -15.10 -1.27 -26.32
CA SER A 212 -16.19 -2.10 -26.87
C SER A 212 -15.79 -2.80 -28.17
N THR A 213 -15.01 -2.15 -29.04
CA THR A 213 -14.51 -2.77 -30.27
C THR A 213 -13.49 -3.89 -30.00
N ILE A 214 -12.65 -3.74 -28.97
CA ILE A 214 -11.61 -4.72 -28.63
C ILE A 214 -12.21 -5.98 -28.01
N VAL A 215 -13.11 -5.84 -27.03
CA VAL A 215 -13.58 -6.98 -26.23
C VAL A 215 -15.02 -7.40 -26.48
N GLY A 216 -15.79 -6.60 -27.23
CA GLY A 216 -17.25 -6.82 -27.42
C GLY A 216 -17.59 -8.18 -28.03
N ASN A 217 -16.86 -8.56 -29.07
CA ASN A 217 -17.10 -9.79 -29.84
C ASN A 217 -16.36 -11.03 -29.31
N LEU A 218 -15.53 -10.88 -28.27
CA LEU A 218 -14.79 -12.00 -27.72
C LEU A 218 -15.74 -12.95 -26.94
N PRO A 219 -15.60 -14.28 -27.12
CA PRO A 219 -16.35 -15.24 -26.32
C PRO A 219 -15.91 -15.17 -24.86
N ASP A 220 -16.81 -15.54 -23.94
CA ASP A 220 -16.56 -15.46 -22.50
C ASP A 220 -15.28 -16.19 -22.07
N SER A 221 -14.95 -17.34 -22.67
CA SER A 221 -13.71 -18.07 -22.37
C SER A 221 -12.44 -17.27 -22.71
N SER A 222 -12.46 -16.49 -23.79
CA SER A 222 -11.34 -15.61 -24.18
C SER A 222 -11.24 -14.43 -23.22
N ILE A 223 -12.38 -13.85 -22.85
CA ILE A 223 -12.44 -12.80 -21.82
C ILE A 223 -11.87 -13.30 -20.50
N GLN A 224 -12.32 -14.44 -19.98
CA GLN A 224 -11.81 -14.98 -18.71
C GLN A 224 -10.31 -15.31 -18.79
N LYS A 225 -9.80 -15.74 -19.96
CA LYS A 225 -8.36 -15.89 -20.18
C LYS A 225 -7.61 -14.56 -20.12
N MET A 226 -8.16 -13.50 -20.73
CA MET A 226 -7.59 -12.15 -20.71
C MET A 226 -7.55 -11.56 -19.30
N LEU A 227 -8.61 -11.77 -18.51
CA LEU A 227 -8.71 -11.30 -17.12
C LEU A 227 -7.76 -12.01 -16.16
N ALA A 228 -6.96 -12.97 -16.64
CA ALA A 228 -5.83 -13.50 -15.89
C ALA A 228 -4.74 -12.45 -15.63
N CYS A 229 -4.56 -11.52 -16.56
CA CYS A 229 -3.74 -10.32 -16.39
C CYS A 229 -4.49 -9.27 -15.57
N GLU A 230 -3.79 -8.53 -14.73
CA GLU A 230 -4.34 -7.37 -14.03
C GLU A 230 -4.96 -6.35 -15.00
N TYR A 231 -6.16 -5.88 -14.64
CA TYR A 231 -6.91 -4.88 -15.40
C TYR A 231 -7.38 -3.69 -14.55
N GLY A 232 -6.88 -3.56 -13.32
CA GLY A 232 -7.36 -2.55 -12.38
C GLY A 232 -8.89 -2.55 -12.24
N GLY A 233 -9.49 -1.37 -12.19
CA GLY A 233 -10.94 -1.14 -12.09
C GLY A 233 -11.59 -0.85 -13.44
N MET A 234 -11.26 -1.59 -14.51
CA MET A 234 -11.96 -1.41 -15.80
C MET A 234 -13.48 -1.58 -15.69
N ASN A 235 -13.94 -2.48 -14.82
CA ASN A 235 -15.37 -2.61 -14.52
C ASN A 235 -15.94 -1.38 -13.80
N ASP A 236 -15.20 -0.79 -12.87
CA ASP A 236 -15.57 0.44 -12.16
C ASP A 236 -15.68 1.64 -13.11
N VAL A 237 -14.62 1.93 -13.88
CA VAL A 237 -14.61 3.10 -14.75
C VAL A 237 -15.72 3.04 -15.81
N LEU A 238 -15.98 1.86 -16.40
CA LEU A 238 -17.04 1.66 -17.37
C LEU A 238 -18.45 1.75 -16.77
N ALA A 239 -18.64 1.33 -15.51
CA ALA A 239 -19.90 1.53 -14.80
C ALA A 239 -20.15 3.03 -14.57
N ASN A 240 -19.09 3.80 -14.29
CA ASN A 240 -19.18 5.26 -14.18
C ASN A 240 -19.39 5.95 -15.53
N THR A 241 -18.77 5.48 -16.61
CA THR A 241 -19.09 5.94 -17.98
C THR A 241 -20.56 5.74 -18.29
N TYR A 242 -21.15 4.59 -17.92
CA TYR A 242 -22.60 4.39 -18.03
C TYR A 242 -23.39 5.40 -17.20
N ALA A 243 -22.99 5.62 -15.94
CA ALA A 243 -23.68 6.55 -15.05
C ALA A 243 -23.74 7.98 -15.64
N LEU A 244 -22.64 8.43 -16.25
CA LEU A 244 -22.53 9.78 -16.82
C LEU A 244 -23.17 9.91 -18.21
N THR A 245 -23.09 8.86 -19.03
CA THR A 245 -23.56 8.94 -20.43
C THR A 245 -25.00 8.47 -20.62
N GLY A 246 -25.49 7.59 -19.74
CA GLY A 246 -26.76 6.89 -19.87
C GLY A 246 -26.76 5.79 -20.93
N ASP A 247 -25.63 5.53 -21.59
CA ASP A 247 -25.56 4.53 -22.65
C ASP A 247 -25.30 3.13 -22.05
N ARG A 248 -26.34 2.30 -22.05
CA ARG A 248 -26.35 0.97 -21.45
C ARG A 248 -25.23 0.06 -21.98
N LYS A 249 -24.66 0.32 -23.16
CA LYS A 249 -23.55 -0.49 -23.66
C LYS A 249 -22.33 -0.48 -22.73
N TYR A 250 -22.06 0.62 -22.04
CA TYR A 250 -20.91 0.70 -21.10
C TYR A 250 -21.16 -0.11 -19.83
N LEU A 251 -22.41 -0.18 -19.35
CA LEU A 251 -22.78 -1.09 -18.27
C LEU A 251 -22.58 -2.55 -18.70
N LEU A 252 -23.02 -2.91 -19.91
CA LEU A 252 -22.79 -4.26 -20.45
C LEU A 252 -21.29 -4.56 -20.61
N LEU A 253 -20.50 -3.55 -20.98
CA LEU A 253 -19.05 -3.66 -21.08
C LEU A 253 -18.38 -3.85 -19.71
N SER A 254 -18.88 -3.21 -18.64
CA SER A 254 -18.35 -3.45 -17.29
C SER A 254 -18.49 -4.90 -16.85
N TYR A 255 -19.57 -5.57 -17.25
CA TYR A 255 -19.76 -7.01 -16.99
C TYR A 255 -18.79 -7.92 -17.78
N LYS A 256 -18.18 -7.44 -18.88
CA LYS A 256 -17.10 -8.18 -19.55
C LYS A 256 -15.83 -8.24 -18.69
N PHE A 257 -15.64 -7.30 -17.77
CA PHE A 257 -14.51 -7.30 -16.82
C PHE A 257 -14.88 -7.94 -15.47
N HIS A 258 -15.73 -8.98 -15.49
CA HIS A 258 -16.07 -9.77 -14.31
C HIS A 258 -15.21 -11.05 -14.25
N ASP A 259 -14.19 -11.05 -13.40
CA ASP A 259 -13.29 -12.19 -13.18
C ASP A 259 -13.94 -13.24 -12.26
N LYS A 260 -14.50 -14.28 -12.89
CA LYS A 260 -15.28 -15.33 -12.20
C LYS A 260 -14.45 -16.09 -11.18
N ARG A 261 -13.12 -16.18 -11.35
CA ARG A 261 -12.23 -16.93 -10.44
C ARG A 261 -12.21 -16.34 -9.04
N ILE A 262 -12.35 -15.02 -8.95
CA ILE A 262 -12.27 -14.26 -7.69
C ILE A 262 -13.67 -13.85 -7.22
N LEU A 263 -14.43 -13.20 -8.10
CA LEU A 263 -15.68 -12.54 -7.73
C LEU A 263 -16.79 -13.55 -7.39
N ASP A 264 -16.84 -14.71 -8.05
CA ASP A 264 -17.88 -15.71 -7.75
C ASP A 264 -17.68 -16.38 -6.38
N SER A 265 -16.45 -16.51 -5.90
CA SER A 265 -16.16 -17.02 -4.55
C SER A 265 -16.60 -16.03 -3.48
N LEU A 266 -16.30 -14.74 -3.67
CA LEU A 266 -16.72 -13.66 -2.77
C LEU A 266 -18.25 -13.53 -2.70
N SER A 267 -18.97 -13.75 -3.82
CA SER A 267 -20.44 -13.74 -3.83
C SER A 267 -21.09 -14.83 -2.97
N ARG A 268 -20.30 -15.84 -2.56
CA ARG A 268 -20.69 -16.97 -1.71
C ARG A 268 -20.04 -16.91 -0.33
N ASP A 269 -19.50 -15.75 0.06
CA ASP A 269 -18.86 -15.54 1.35
C ASP A 269 -17.64 -16.45 1.60
N MET A 270 -16.92 -16.81 0.52
CA MET A 270 -15.73 -17.66 0.60
C MET A 270 -14.44 -16.84 0.40
N ASP A 271 -13.51 -16.95 1.34
CA ASP A 271 -12.15 -16.44 1.23
C ASP A 271 -11.27 -17.42 0.41
N ASP A 272 -10.97 -17.04 -0.83
CA ASP A 272 -10.00 -17.69 -1.73
C ASP A 272 -8.94 -16.68 -2.19
N LEU A 273 -8.49 -15.84 -1.24
CA LEU A 273 -7.59 -14.71 -1.51
C LEU A 273 -6.13 -15.00 -1.16
N ALA A 274 -5.83 -16.06 -0.40
CA ALA A 274 -4.46 -16.43 -0.09
C ALA A 274 -3.64 -16.69 -1.37
N GLY A 275 -2.42 -16.14 -1.42
CA GLY A 275 -1.52 -16.16 -2.58
C GLY A 275 -1.96 -15.26 -3.74
N LYS A 276 -3.01 -14.43 -3.58
CA LYS A 276 -3.43 -13.46 -4.61
C LYS A 276 -2.82 -12.09 -4.32
N HIS A 277 -2.40 -11.41 -5.39
CA HIS A 277 -1.97 -10.01 -5.32
C HIS A 277 -3.13 -9.13 -4.86
N SER A 278 -2.99 -8.44 -3.73
CA SER A 278 -4.09 -7.76 -3.04
C SER A 278 -4.68 -6.63 -3.88
N ASN A 279 -3.83 -5.69 -4.32
CA ASN A 279 -4.25 -4.51 -5.07
C ASN A 279 -4.95 -4.85 -6.40
N THR A 280 -4.66 -6.01 -6.98
CA THR A 280 -5.34 -6.47 -8.19
C THR A 280 -6.82 -6.78 -7.92
N GLN A 281 -7.18 -7.20 -6.70
CA GLN A 281 -8.54 -7.65 -6.40
C GLN A 281 -9.46 -6.50 -5.98
N ILE A 282 -8.95 -5.56 -5.18
CA ILE A 282 -9.78 -4.50 -4.56
C ILE A 282 -10.52 -3.64 -5.61
N PRO A 283 -9.88 -3.16 -6.70
CA PRO A 283 -10.57 -2.41 -7.76
C PRO A 283 -11.67 -3.18 -8.48
N LYS A 284 -11.52 -4.51 -8.62
CA LYS A 284 -12.58 -5.37 -9.19
C LYS A 284 -13.82 -5.30 -8.32
N VAL A 285 -13.62 -5.33 -7.00
CA VAL A 285 -14.69 -5.30 -5.99
C VAL A 285 -15.33 -3.91 -5.91
N ILE A 286 -14.56 -2.83 -6.03
CA ILE A 286 -15.09 -1.45 -6.16
C ILE A 286 -16.05 -1.37 -7.36
N GLY A 287 -15.65 -1.93 -8.51
CA GLY A 287 -16.54 -1.96 -9.68
C GLY A 287 -17.82 -2.79 -9.46
N CYS A 288 -17.78 -3.86 -8.66
CA CYS A 288 -18.99 -4.55 -8.23
C CYS A 288 -19.88 -3.66 -7.36
N ALA A 289 -19.30 -2.97 -6.38
CA ALA A 289 -20.05 -2.03 -5.53
C ALA A 289 -20.76 -0.97 -6.38
N ARG A 290 -20.06 -0.39 -7.35
CA ARG A 290 -20.64 0.59 -8.27
C ARG A 290 -21.75 0.01 -9.15
N ARG A 291 -21.60 -1.21 -9.66
CA ARG A 291 -22.66 -1.88 -10.43
C ARG A 291 -23.90 -2.14 -9.57
N TYR A 292 -23.75 -2.61 -8.33
CA TYR A 292 -24.88 -2.82 -7.42
C TYR A 292 -25.71 -1.55 -7.27
N GLU A 293 -25.06 -0.40 -7.10
CA GLU A 293 -25.77 0.89 -6.99
C GLU A 293 -26.60 1.23 -8.23
N LEU A 294 -26.14 0.83 -9.41
CA LEU A 294 -26.75 1.14 -10.70
C LEU A 294 -27.74 0.06 -11.19
N THR A 295 -27.72 -1.14 -10.62
CA THR A 295 -28.51 -2.29 -11.11
C THR A 295 -29.31 -3.03 -10.05
N ASN A 296 -29.04 -2.80 -8.76
CA ASN A 296 -29.57 -3.57 -7.63
C ASN A 296 -29.27 -5.09 -7.72
N ASP A 297 -28.14 -5.46 -8.32
CA ASP A 297 -27.69 -6.86 -8.37
C ASP A 297 -27.13 -7.30 -7.00
N ASP A 298 -27.88 -8.16 -6.29
CA ASP A 298 -27.50 -8.66 -4.96
C ASP A 298 -26.17 -9.40 -4.95
N ARG A 299 -25.78 -10.01 -6.08
CA ARG A 299 -24.49 -10.69 -6.20
C ARG A 299 -23.34 -9.70 -6.04
N ASP A 300 -23.47 -8.54 -6.68
CA ASP A 300 -22.48 -7.48 -6.62
C ASP A 300 -22.39 -6.83 -5.23
N ARG A 301 -23.54 -6.67 -4.56
CA ARG A 301 -23.61 -6.24 -3.15
C ARG A 301 -22.84 -7.21 -2.24
N ARG A 302 -23.16 -8.50 -2.34
CA ARG A 302 -22.52 -9.56 -1.54
C ARG A 302 -21.01 -9.59 -1.75
N ILE A 303 -20.54 -9.48 -3.00
CA ILE A 303 -19.11 -9.42 -3.30
C ILE A 303 -18.42 -8.27 -2.54
N ALA A 304 -19.00 -7.07 -2.58
CA ALA A 304 -18.44 -5.88 -1.93
C ALA A 304 -18.39 -6.00 -0.41
N GLU A 305 -19.51 -6.39 0.21
CA GLU A 305 -19.62 -6.56 1.66
C GLU A 305 -18.71 -7.68 2.18
N SER A 306 -18.72 -8.84 1.52
CA SER A 306 -17.93 -10.02 1.88
C SER A 306 -16.44 -9.74 1.80
N PHE A 307 -15.97 -9.17 0.68
CA PHE A 307 -14.56 -8.86 0.51
C PHE A 307 -14.06 -7.86 1.55
N TRP A 308 -14.81 -6.79 1.82
CA TRP A 308 -14.43 -5.81 2.83
C TRP A 308 -14.32 -6.47 4.22
N ALA A 309 -15.32 -7.27 4.61
CA ALA A 309 -15.32 -7.95 5.89
C ALA A 309 -14.14 -8.92 6.04
N ILE A 310 -13.84 -9.70 5.00
CA ILE A 310 -12.70 -10.63 4.97
C ILE A 310 -11.37 -9.87 5.11
N ILE A 311 -11.13 -8.84 4.29
CA ILE A 311 -9.86 -8.11 4.32
C ILE A 311 -9.64 -7.42 5.66
N VAL A 312 -10.65 -6.71 6.17
CA VAL A 312 -10.52 -5.95 7.42
C VAL A 312 -10.32 -6.86 8.63
N LYS A 313 -11.02 -7.99 8.67
CA LYS A 313 -10.98 -8.90 9.82
C LYS A 313 -9.79 -9.85 9.80
N ASP A 314 -9.45 -10.39 8.64
CA ASP A 314 -8.59 -11.56 8.53
C ASP A 314 -7.25 -11.28 7.83
N HIS A 315 -7.10 -10.14 7.13
CA HIS A 315 -5.88 -9.82 6.37
C HIS A 315 -5.26 -8.45 6.68
N SER A 316 -5.85 -7.67 7.59
CA SER A 316 -5.36 -6.31 7.90
C SER A 316 -4.53 -6.25 9.19
N TYR A 317 -3.48 -5.44 9.15
CA TYR A 317 -2.61 -5.14 10.29
C TYR A 317 -3.14 -3.93 11.10
N ALA A 318 -2.43 -3.58 12.17
CA ALA A 318 -2.74 -2.45 13.05
C ALA A 318 -2.74 -1.09 12.32
N THR A 319 -2.02 -0.95 11.21
CA THR A 319 -2.10 0.26 10.37
C THR A 319 -3.42 0.37 9.58
N GLY A 320 -4.19 -0.72 9.48
CA GLY A 320 -5.33 -0.85 8.56
C GLY A 320 -4.94 -1.25 7.13
N GLY A 321 -3.63 -1.39 6.85
CA GLY A 321 -3.11 -1.98 5.62
C GLY A 321 -3.14 -3.51 5.62
N ASN A 322 -2.91 -4.11 4.46
CA ASN A 322 -2.89 -5.56 4.24
C ASN A 322 -1.82 -5.93 3.21
N SER A 323 -1.56 -7.22 3.10
CA SER A 323 -0.53 -7.88 2.27
C SER A 323 0.89 -7.79 2.79
N ASP A 324 1.71 -8.75 2.38
CA ASP A 324 3.17 -8.71 2.45
C ASP A 324 3.73 -9.05 1.06
N TYR A 325 4.74 -8.32 0.61
CA TYR A 325 5.21 -8.36 -0.79
C TYR A 325 4.07 -8.19 -1.83
N GLU A 326 3.02 -7.42 -1.49
CA GLU A 326 1.79 -7.22 -2.29
C GLU A 326 0.78 -8.39 -2.31
N TYR A 327 1.13 -9.56 -1.76
CA TYR A 327 0.27 -10.74 -1.75
C TYR A 327 -0.40 -10.97 -0.40
N LEU A 328 -1.62 -11.49 -0.44
CA LEU A 328 -2.34 -11.89 0.77
C LEU A 328 -1.84 -13.28 1.22
N GLY A 329 -1.50 -13.40 2.50
CA GLY A 329 -1.20 -14.69 3.13
C GLY A 329 -2.45 -15.49 3.45
N PRO A 330 -2.31 -16.63 4.16
CA PRO A 330 -3.46 -17.32 4.76
C PRO A 330 -4.22 -16.40 5.74
N PRO A 331 -5.55 -16.52 5.84
CA PRO A 331 -6.34 -15.67 6.71
C PRO A 331 -5.88 -15.79 8.17
N ARG A 332 -5.75 -14.65 8.83
CA ARG A 332 -5.37 -14.48 10.24
C ARG A 332 -3.97 -15.00 10.59
N GLN A 333 -3.10 -15.26 9.60
CA GLN A 333 -1.71 -15.65 9.81
C GLN A 333 -0.79 -14.52 9.36
N LEU A 334 -0.61 -13.51 10.23
CA LEU A 334 0.07 -12.26 9.89
C LEU A 334 1.41 -12.11 10.61
N ASN A 335 1.64 -12.86 11.70
CA ASN A 335 2.81 -12.69 12.56
C ASN A 335 4.15 -12.88 11.83
N ASN A 336 4.22 -13.86 10.93
CA ASN A 336 5.44 -14.18 10.20
C ASN A 336 5.61 -13.35 8.92
N GLU A 337 4.64 -12.47 8.62
CA GLU A 337 4.57 -11.62 7.44
C GLU A 337 4.84 -10.14 7.81
N LEU A 338 5.58 -9.91 8.90
CA LEU A 338 6.05 -8.59 9.34
C LEU A 338 7.46 -8.34 8.78
N THR A 339 7.53 -7.81 7.57
CA THR A 339 8.75 -7.61 6.77
C THR A 339 8.92 -6.14 6.35
N GLU A 340 9.98 -5.87 5.58
CA GLU A 340 10.21 -4.56 4.95
C GLU A 340 9.20 -4.27 3.83
N ASN A 341 8.44 -5.26 3.37
CA ASN A 341 7.47 -5.12 2.27
C ASN A 341 6.02 -5.32 2.74
N THR A 342 5.77 -5.12 4.03
CA THR A 342 4.42 -5.24 4.58
C THR A 342 3.60 -4.01 4.26
N THR A 343 2.33 -4.24 3.94
CA THR A 343 1.32 -3.24 3.60
C THR A 343 1.67 -2.33 2.43
N GLU A 344 1.24 -2.70 1.22
CA GLU A 344 1.29 -1.82 0.04
C GLU A 344 0.27 -0.66 0.19
N THR A 345 0.71 0.57 -0.09
CA THR A 345 -0.11 1.79 0.06
C THR A 345 -1.35 1.79 -0.83
N CYS A 346 -1.26 1.27 -2.06
CA CYS A 346 -2.41 1.19 -2.97
C CYS A 346 -3.56 0.35 -2.39
N ASN A 347 -3.24 -0.70 -1.61
CA ASN A 347 -4.24 -1.57 -1.01
C ASN A 347 -5.16 -0.76 -0.11
N THR A 348 -4.56 0.07 0.74
CA THR A 348 -5.32 0.91 1.65
C THR A 348 -6.06 2.02 0.92
N TYR A 349 -5.45 2.68 -0.07
CA TYR A 349 -6.16 3.65 -0.92
C TYR A 349 -7.46 3.05 -1.50
N ASN A 350 -7.40 1.84 -2.05
CA ASN A 350 -8.56 1.18 -2.66
C ASN A 350 -9.55 0.66 -1.60
N MET A 351 -9.08 0.16 -0.46
CA MET A 351 -9.96 -0.23 0.64
C MET A 351 -10.74 0.96 1.22
N LEU A 352 -10.14 2.15 1.28
CA LEU A 352 -10.85 3.37 1.65
C LEU A 352 -11.94 3.72 0.62
N LYS A 353 -11.69 3.58 -0.68
CA LYS A 353 -12.73 3.76 -1.72
C LYS A 353 -13.89 2.78 -1.55
N LEU A 354 -13.60 1.49 -1.34
CA LEU A 354 -14.62 0.47 -1.09
C LEU A 354 -15.43 0.78 0.17
N THR A 355 -14.76 1.20 1.25
CA THR A 355 -15.41 1.56 2.51
C THR A 355 -16.44 2.68 2.32
N ARG A 356 -16.18 3.65 1.42
CA ARG A 356 -17.11 4.75 1.13
C ARG A 356 -18.39 4.28 0.43
N HIS A 357 -18.31 3.30 -0.47
CA HIS A 357 -19.51 2.68 -1.04
C HIS A 357 -20.36 2.03 0.04
N LEU A 358 -19.73 1.19 0.89
CA LEU A 358 -20.44 0.50 1.96
C LEU A 358 -21.06 1.49 2.96
N PHE A 359 -20.36 2.58 3.27
CA PHE A 359 -20.89 3.64 4.13
C PHE A 359 -22.09 4.36 3.50
N ALA A 360 -22.07 4.56 2.18
CA ALA A 360 -23.19 5.17 1.47
C ALA A 360 -24.47 4.32 1.59
N TRP A 361 -24.35 2.99 1.59
CA TRP A 361 -25.49 2.06 1.72
C TRP A 361 -25.92 1.86 3.18
N HIS A 362 -24.94 1.70 4.08
CA HIS A 362 -25.13 1.32 5.48
C HIS A 362 -24.19 2.14 6.39
N PRO A 363 -24.46 3.44 6.61
CA PRO A 363 -23.60 4.28 7.42
C PRO A 363 -23.51 3.72 8.84
N SER A 364 -22.28 3.46 9.28
CA SER A 364 -21.97 2.91 10.61
C SER A 364 -20.63 3.44 11.11
N ALA A 365 -20.49 3.54 12.43
CA ALA A 365 -19.24 3.95 13.06
C ALA A 365 -18.12 2.96 12.75
N MET A 366 -18.40 1.66 12.71
CA MET A 366 -17.44 0.60 12.37
C MET A 366 -16.72 0.83 11.04
N LEU A 367 -17.45 1.20 9.99
CA LEU A 367 -16.84 1.51 8.68
C LEU A 367 -15.91 2.73 8.78
N MET A 368 -16.31 3.74 9.55
CA MET A 368 -15.52 4.95 9.74
C MET A 368 -14.41 4.82 10.78
N ASP A 369 -14.48 3.83 11.68
CA ASP A 369 -13.39 3.44 12.57
C ASP A 369 -12.26 2.78 11.76
N TYR A 370 -12.60 1.88 10.82
CA TYR A 370 -11.63 1.36 9.86
C TYR A 370 -11.06 2.49 8.97
N TYR A 371 -11.92 3.37 8.46
CA TYR A 371 -11.49 4.49 7.62
C TYR A 371 -10.51 5.40 8.39
N GLU A 372 -10.84 5.78 9.64
CA GLU A 372 -9.95 6.58 10.50
C GLU A 372 -8.63 5.86 10.76
N LYS A 373 -8.66 4.59 11.17
CA LYS A 373 -7.47 3.79 11.45
C LYS A 373 -6.52 3.76 10.24
N ALA A 374 -7.05 3.42 9.07
CA ALA A 374 -6.26 3.29 7.86
C ALA A 374 -5.80 4.63 7.30
N LEU A 375 -6.59 5.69 7.45
CA LEU A 375 -6.23 7.04 7.03
C LEU A 375 -5.11 7.63 7.90
N TYR A 376 -5.24 7.54 9.23
CA TYR A 376 -4.27 8.12 10.16
C TYR A 376 -2.97 7.34 10.20
N ASN A 377 -3.02 6.01 10.11
CA ASN A 377 -1.88 5.15 10.44
C ASN A 377 -1.22 4.48 9.23
N HIS A 378 -1.83 4.55 8.04
CA HIS A 378 -1.20 4.10 6.81
C HIS A 378 -1.07 5.26 5.83
N ILE A 379 -2.19 5.86 5.39
CA ILE A 379 -2.17 6.87 4.33
C ILE A 379 -1.44 8.15 4.75
N LEU A 380 -1.69 8.66 5.95
CA LEU A 380 -0.94 9.83 6.42
C LEU A 380 0.54 9.50 6.69
N ALA A 381 0.84 8.24 7.05
CA ALA A 381 2.20 7.76 7.32
C ALA A 381 3.00 7.43 6.04
N SER A 382 2.34 7.30 4.89
CA SER A 382 2.92 6.89 3.61
C SER A 382 3.52 8.04 2.79
N GLN A 383 3.71 9.21 3.39
CA GLN A 383 4.32 10.37 2.74
C GLN A 383 5.36 10.99 3.67
N ASN A 384 6.49 11.38 3.11
CA ASN A 384 7.41 12.28 3.78
C ASN A 384 6.84 13.71 3.64
N HIS A 385 6.34 14.31 4.72
CA HIS A 385 5.63 15.60 4.64
C HIS A 385 6.57 16.78 4.31
N ALA A 386 7.88 16.63 4.51
CA ALA A 386 8.85 17.64 4.13
C ALA A 386 9.03 17.69 2.60
N THR A 387 9.21 16.54 1.95
CA THR A 387 9.53 16.43 0.52
C THR A 387 8.31 16.19 -0.38
N GLY A 388 7.22 15.66 0.18
CA GLY A 388 6.04 15.20 -0.57
C GLY A 388 6.19 13.81 -1.19
N MET A 389 7.33 13.13 -0.98
CA MET A 389 7.60 11.81 -1.56
C MET A 389 6.82 10.70 -0.86
N MET A 390 6.48 9.65 -1.60
CA MET A 390 5.55 8.61 -1.19
C MET A 390 6.28 7.29 -0.89
N THR A 391 5.73 6.50 0.02
CA THR A 391 6.19 5.13 0.26
C THR A 391 5.47 4.14 -0.66
N TYR A 392 6.15 3.05 -1.03
CA TYR A 392 5.46 1.91 -1.65
C TYR A 392 4.81 1.05 -0.57
N PHE A 393 5.65 0.46 0.27
CA PHE A 393 5.27 -0.28 1.45
C PHE A 393 5.36 0.62 2.67
N VAL A 394 4.53 0.35 3.68
CA VAL A 394 4.64 0.96 5.02
C VAL A 394 5.09 -0.13 5.99
N PRO A 395 6.42 -0.31 6.17
CA PRO A 395 6.95 -1.53 6.77
C PRO A 395 6.54 -1.72 8.22
N LEU A 396 6.26 -2.98 8.57
CA LEU A 396 5.84 -3.37 9.93
C LEU A 396 6.83 -4.35 10.59
N ARG A 397 7.96 -4.66 9.91
CA ARG A 397 9.12 -5.28 10.54
C ARG A 397 9.53 -4.47 11.77
N MET A 398 9.79 -5.17 12.87
CA MET A 398 10.36 -4.51 14.05
C MET A 398 11.77 -4.04 13.72
N GLY A 399 12.07 -2.78 14.05
CA GLY A 399 13.32 -2.16 13.62
C GLY A 399 13.40 -1.92 12.12
N GLY A 400 12.25 -1.80 11.43
CA GLY A 400 12.18 -1.42 10.02
C GLY A 400 12.28 0.10 9.82
N HIS A 401 12.24 0.52 8.57
CA HIS A 401 12.26 1.95 8.19
C HIS A 401 11.43 2.17 6.92
N LYS A 402 10.99 3.40 6.66
CA LYS A 402 10.27 3.74 5.43
C LYS A 402 11.25 4.04 4.30
N GLU A 403 10.96 3.51 3.11
CA GLU A 403 11.60 3.94 1.87
C GLU A 403 10.68 4.87 1.09
N TYR A 404 11.23 5.98 0.60
CA TYR A 404 10.49 6.98 -0.17
C TYR A 404 10.92 7.02 -1.63
N SER A 405 9.96 7.28 -2.52
CA SER A 405 10.19 7.50 -3.94
C SER A 405 11.14 8.68 -4.20
N ASP A 406 11.89 8.65 -5.30
CA ASP A 406 12.47 9.87 -5.84
C ASP A 406 11.46 10.63 -6.73
N PRO A 407 11.58 11.96 -6.87
CA PRO A 407 10.57 12.77 -7.55
C PRO A 407 10.34 12.46 -9.04
N PHE A 408 11.35 11.92 -9.75
CA PHE A 408 11.36 11.91 -11.23
C PHE A 408 11.71 10.55 -11.85
N ASN A 409 12.08 9.54 -11.07
CA ASN A 409 12.49 8.23 -11.57
C ASN A 409 11.81 7.06 -10.85
N THR A 410 11.04 7.30 -9.78
CA THR A 410 10.28 6.28 -9.07
C THR A 410 8.79 6.51 -9.32
N PHE A 411 8.28 5.98 -10.43
CA PHE A 411 6.86 6.07 -10.81
C PHE A 411 6.16 4.73 -10.61
N THR A 412 6.08 4.28 -9.37
CA THR A 412 5.38 3.04 -9.04
C THR A 412 3.86 3.25 -8.97
N CYS A 413 3.09 2.17 -8.85
CA CYS A 413 1.64 2.27 -8.59
C CYS A 413 1.33 3.09 -7.32
N CYS A 414 2.16 2.97 -6.28
CA CYS A 414 2.00 3.69 -5.01
C CYS A 414 2.37 5.17 -5.10
N VAL A 415 3.22 5.58 -6.04
CA VAL A 415 3.38 7.02 -6.36
C VAL A 415 2.12 7.54 -7.05
N GLY A 416 1.53 6.75 -7.95
CA GLY A 416 0.23 7.04 -8.55
C GLY A 416 -0.88 7.27 -7.54
N SER A 417 -1.16 6.28 -6.67
CA SER A 417 -2.17 6.40 -5.63
C SER A 417 -1.79 7.39 -4.53
N GLY A 418 -0.50 7.53 -4.22
CA GLY A 418 0.07 8.52 -3.30
C GLY A 418 -0.31 9.94 -3.70
N MET A 419 -0.09 10.32 -4.97
CA MET A 419 -0.52 11.62 -5.51
C MET A 419 -2.03 11.89 -5.33
N GLU A 420 -2.85 10.83 -5.31
CA GLU A 420 -4.29 10.97 -5.11
C GLU A 420 -4.71 10.98 -3.63
N ASN A 421 -3.90 10.43 -2.73
CA ASN A 421 -4.24 10.26 -1.32
C ASN A 421 -4.37 11.59 -0.60
N HIS A 422 -3.38 12.46 -0.74
CA HIS A 422 -3.24 13.62 0.14
C HIS A 422 -4.08 14.82 -0.31
N VAL A 423 -4.54 14.82 -1.56
CA VAL A 423 -5.37 15.90 -2.15
C VAL A 423 -6.86 15.78 -1.84
N LYS A 424 -7.29 14.73 -1.13
CA LYS A 424 -8.72 14.41 -0.96
C LYS A 424 -9.17 14.10 0.47
N TYR A 425 -8.38 14.43 1.50
CA TYR A 425 -8.74 14.18 2.90
C TYR A 425 -10.13 14.71 3.33
N GLY A 426 -10.66 15.73 2.65
CA GLY A 426 -12.01 16.25 2.89
C GLY A 426 -13.16 15.30 2.54
N GLU A 427 -12.92 14.27 1.72
CA GLU A 427 -13.97 13.47 1.03
C GLU A 427 -14.84 12.62 1.95
N SER A 428 -14.37 12.33 3.16
CA SER A 428 -15.04 11.46 4.13
C SER A 428 -15.22 12.11 5.50
N ILE A 429 -14.84 13.38 5.69
CA ILE A 429 -15.02 14.07 6.97
C ILE A 429 -16.51 14.17 7.33
N TYR A 430 -17.33 14.50 6.32
CA TYR A 430 -18.76 14.67 6.47
C TYR A 430 -19.53 13.89 5.41
N SER A 431 -20.73 13.44 5.76
CA SER A 431 -21.70 12.94 4.80
C SER A 431 -23.09 13.49 5.10
N ARG A 432 -23.87 13.73 4.07
CA ARG A 432 -25.28 14.11 4.16
C ARG A 432 -26.14 12.86 4.24
N GLY A 433 -26.96 12.74 5.28
CA GLY A 433 -27.97 11.70 5.36
C GLY A 433 -29.10 11.95 4.35
N SER A 434 -29.66 10.87 3.79
CA SER A 434 -30.83 10.94 2.91
C SER A 434 -32.09 11.43 3.64
N ASP A 435 -32.11 11.31 4.97
CA ASP A 435 -33.10 11.89 5.89
C ASP A 435 -32.88 13.40 6.15
N GLY A 436 -31.87 14.02 5.53
CA GLY A 436 -31.53 15.42 5.72
C GLY A 436 -30.67 15.71 6.96
N SER A 437 -30.11 14.68 7.60
CA SER A 437 -29.11 14.78 8.67
C SER A 437 -27.70 15.04 8.15
N LEU A 438 -26.77 15.34 9.05
CA LEU A 438 -25.33 15.48 8.78
C LEU A 438 -24.56 14.48 9.62
N TYR A 439 -23.87 13.55 8.96
CA TYR A 439 -22.85 12.70 9.55
C TYR A 439 -21.54 13.48 9.68
N VAL A 440 -20.96 13.49 10.88
CA VAL A 440 -19.62 13.96 11.19
C VAL A 440 -18.79 12.72 11.51
N ASN A 441 -17.99 12.27 10.54
CA ASN A 441 -17.31 10.97 10.57
C ASN A 441 -15.89 11.09 11.10
N LEU A 442 -15.10 12.05 10.59
CA LEU A 442 -13.69 12.21 10.95
C LEU A 442 -13.48 13.53 11.69
N PHE A 443 -12.65 13.51 12.72
CA PHE A 443 -12.35 14.68 13.55
C PHE A 443 -11.13 15.43 13.04
N ILE A 444 -11.20 15.84 11.77
CA ILE A 444 -10.17 16.62 11.09
C ILE A 444 -10.62 18.09 11.02
N SER A 445 -9.79 19.00 11.51
CA SER A 445 -10.08 20.44 11.49
C SER A 445 -10.41 20.92 10.08
N SER A 446 -11.62 21.42 9.89
CA SER A 446 -12.18 21.68 8.57
C SER A 446 -13.37 22.64 8.62
N ARG A 447 -13.71 23.20 7.46
CA ARG A 447 -14.93 23.97 7.23
C ARG A 447 -15.75 23.32 6.11
N LEU A 448 -16.98 22.94 6.43
CA LEU A 448 -17.99 22.49 5.49
C LEU A 448 -18.94 23.64 5.11
N ASN A 449 -19.15 23.85 3.82
CA ASN A 449 -20.17 24.73 3.27
C ASN A 449 -21.38 23.91 2.77
N TRP A 450 -22.40 23.74 3.60
CA TRP A 450 -23.62 23.03 3.25
C TRP A 450 -24.61 23.96 2.54
N ARG A 451 -24.36 24.20 1.24
CA ARG A 451 -25.08 25.18 0.43
C ARG A 451 -26.59 24.96 0.40
N GLU A 452 -27.05 23.72 0.29
CA GLU A 452 -28.47 23.35 0.16
C GLU A 452 -29.30 23.75 1.38
N LYS A 453 -28.67 23.74 2.56
CA LYS A 453 -29.31 24.21 3.81
C LYS A 453 -28.93 25.65 4.17
N SER A 454 -28.02 26.29 3.43
CA SER A 454 -27.43 27.59 3.79
C SER A 454 -26.81 27.56 5.19
N VAL A 455 -26.08 26.47 5.48
CA VAL A 455 -25.40 26.22 6.74
C VAL A 455 -23.90 26.09 6.49
N THR A 456 -23.09 26.68 7.37
CA THR A 456 -21.64 26.41 7.43
C THR A 456 -21.34 25.70 8.74
N ILE A 457 -20.48 24.68 8.70
CA ILE A 457 -19.97 23.99 9.87
C ILE A 457 -18.47 24.19 9.90
N GLN A 458 -17.94 24.69 11.01
CA GLN A 458 -16.51 24.72 11.27
C GLN A 458 -16.21 23.74 12.39
N GLN A 459 -15.37 22.75 12.10
CA GLN A 459 -14.83 21.80 13.06
C GLN A 459 -13.41 22.21 13.41
N LEU A 460 -13.15 22.39 14.70
CA LEU A 460 -11.80 22.46 15.26
C LEU A 460 -11.61 21.23 16.14
N SER A 461 -10.61 20.41 15.80
CA SER A 461 -10.30 19.19 16.53
C SER A 461 -8.98 19.37 17.27
N GLY A 462 -9.00 19.08 18.57
CA GLY A 462 -7.80 18.93 19.38
C GLY A 462 -7.17 17.53 19.29
N LEU A 463 -7.81 16.59 18.57
CA LEU A 463 -7.38 15.20 18.53
C LEU A 463 -6.27 14.97 17.49
N PRO A 464 -5.30 14.09 17.78
CA PRO A 464 -5.02 13.51 19.10
C PRO A 464 -4.27 14.50 20.03
N GLY A 465 -4.37 14.29 21.34
CA GLY A 465 -3.65 15.04 22.39
C GLY A 465 -4.51 16.01 23.18
N ASN A 466 -5.68 16.39 22.64
CA ASN A 466 -6.69 17.17 23.34
C ASN A 466 -8.07 16.61 23.00
N ASP A 467 -8.77 16.12 24.02
CA ASP A 467 -10.03 15.37 23.88
C ASP A 467 -11.19 16.19 23.28
N ARG A 468 -11.01 17.50 23.08
CA ARG A 468 -12.06 18.40 22.65
C ARG A 468 -12.17 18.52 21.12
N VAL A 469 -13.38 18.30 20.62
CA VAL A 469 -13.82 18.65 19.26
C VAL A 469 -14.90 19.72 19.35
N THR A 470 -14.65 20.87 18.73
CA THR A 470 -15.58 22.00 18.69
C THR A 470 -16.25 22.08 17.32
N LEU A 471 -17.58 21.98 17.30
CA LEU A 471 -18.39 22.23 16.11
C LEU A 471 -19.07 23.59 16.23
N THR A 472 -18.76 24.50 15.32
CA THR A 472 -19.46 25.79 15.20
C THR A 472 -20.38 25.74 13.98
N ILE A 473 -21.69 25.74 14.22
CA ILE A 473 -22.74 25.68 13.21
C ILE A 473 -23.26 27.09 13.00
N THR A 474 -23.16 27.60 11.77
CA THR A 474 -23.74 28.89 11.38
C THR A 474 -24.85 28.67 10.36
N ALA A 475 -26.09 28.98 10.74
CA ALA A 475 -27.27 28.85 9.91
C ALA A 475 -27.80 30.24 9.53
N ALA A 476 -27.81 30.56 8.23
CA ALA A 476 -28.29 31.87 7.73
C ALA A 476 -29.79 32.10 8.00
N ARG A 477 -30.55 31.02 8.20
CA ARG A 477 -31.96 31.00 8.61
C ARG A 477 -32.20 29.85 9.57
N PRO A 478 -33.21 29.92 10.46
CA PRO A 478 -33.58 28.80 11.31
C PRO A 478 -33.75 27.52 10.50
N THR A 479 -32.91 26.52 10.76
CA THR A 479 -32.88 25.28 9.97
C THR A 479 -32.84 24.07 10.89
N THR A 480 -33.83 23.20 10.78
CA THR A 480 -33.88 21.95 11.54
C THR A 480 -33.11 20.85 10.81
N PHE A 481 -32.20 20.20 11.52
CA PHE A 481 -31.54 18.97 11.09
C PHE A 481 -30.88 18.26 12.28
N THR A 482 -30.63 16.96 12.10
CA THR A 482 -29.91 16.13 13.05
C THR A 482 -28.42 16.12 12.73
N LEU A 483 -27.59 16.40 13.72
CA LEU A 483 -26.17 16.05 13.70
C LEU A 483 -26.02 14.61 14.17
N ARG A 484 -25.37 13.77 13.36
CA ARG A 484 -24.95 12.41 13.68
C ARG A 484 -23.44 12.44 13.82
N VAL A 485 -22.93 12.50 15.05
CA VAL A 485 -21.47 12.55 15.29
C VAL A 485 -20.99 11.15 15.64
N ARG A 486 -19.97 10.64 14.93
CA ARG A 486 -19.44 9.30 15.21
C ARG A 486 -19.00 9.24 16.68
N LYS A 487 -19.27 8.13 17.35
CA LYS A 487 -18.64 7.80 18.63
C LYS A 487 -17.52 6.79 18.35
N PRO A 488 -16.24 7.20 18.34
CA PRO A 488 -15.14 6.28 18.06
C PRO A 488 -15.14 5.10 19.03
N HIS A 489 -14.74 3.93 18.54
CA HIS A 489 -14.60 2.75 19.39
C HIS A 489 -13.56 2.94 20.51
N TRP A 490 -12.47 3.67 20.23
CA TRP A 490 -11.38 3.94 21.19
C TRP A 490 -11.76 4.97 22.26
N ALA A 491 -12.79 5.78 22.03
CA ALA A 491 -13.16 6.89 22.92
C ALA A 491 -14.05 6.40 24.08
N THR A 492 -13.71 6.82 25.30
CA THR A 492 -14.64 6.80 26.42
C THR A 492 -15.40 8.13 26.44
N ASN A 493 -16.72 8.09 26.33
CA ASN A 493 -17.51 9.32 26.37
C ASN A 493 -17.58 9.85 27.81
N SER A 494 -17.13 11.08 28.02
CA SER A 494 -17.37 11.81 29.26
C SER A 494 -18.79 12.39 29.33
N GLN A 495 -19.50 12.48 28.20
CA GLN A 495 -20.84 13.08 28.08
C GLN A 495 -21.93 12.05 27.76
N SER A 496 -23.09 12.17 28.43
CA SER A 496 -24.25 11.28 28.26
C SER A 496 -25.12 11.67 27.06
N PHE A 497 -24.66 11.42 25.84
CA PHE A 497 -25.51 11.48 24.66
C PHE A 497 -26.06 10.11 24.26
N PRO A 498 -27.28 10.02 23.69
CA PRO A 498 -27.77 8.78 23.13
C PRO A 498 -26.93 8.39 21.91
N VAL A 499 -26.42 7.16 21.91
CA VAL A 499 -25.69 6.56 20.80
C VAL A 499 -26.62 5.56 20.12
N GLY A 500 -26.84 5.72 18.80
CA GLY A 500 -27.63 4.80 18.01
C GLY A 500 -26.91 3.46 17.79
N GLU A 501 -27.64 2.45 17.30
CA GLU A 501 -27.05 1.16 16.91
C GLU A 501 -26.02 1.29 15.79
N ASP A 502 -26.12 2.37 15.00
CA ASP A 502 -25.14 2.75 13.98
C ASP A 502 -23.84 3.33 14.57
N GLY A 503 -23.75 3.51 15.89
CA GLY A 503 -22.59 4.07 16.59
C GLY A 503 -22.48 5.59 16.53
N TYR A 504 -23.57 6.30 16.20
CA TYR A 504 -23.59 7.76 16.14
C TYR A 504 -24.33 8.39 17.32
N ILE A 505 -23.72 9.44 17.88
CA ILE A 505 -24.38 10.39 18.77
C ILE A 505 -25.35 11.23 17.95
N THR A 506 -26.61 11.31 18.37
CA THR A 506 -27.65 12.06 17.64
C THR A 506 -28.07 13.32 18.37
N ILE A 507 -27.95 14.47 17.70
CA ILE A 507 -28.32 15.79 18.23
C ILE A 507 -29.27 16.47 17.23
N THR A 508 -30.56 16.43 17.51
CA THR A 508 -31.59 17.08 16.69
C THR A 508 -31.96 18.43 17.27
N ARG A 509 -31.73 19.51 16.52
CA ARG A 509 -32.04 20.88 16.91
C ARG A 509 -32.54 21.70 15.72
N THR A 510 -33.12 22.85 16.03
CA THR A 510 -33.33 23.92 15.05
C THR A 510 -32.21 24.93 15.22
N TRP A 511 -31.25 24.91 14.30
CA TRP A 511 -30.05 25.73 14.36
C TRP A 511 -30.34 27.17 13.93
N LYS A 512 -29.88 28.17 14.68
CA LYS A 512 -30.17 29.60 14.44
C LYS A 512 -28.94 30.47 14.68
N GLY A 513 -28.61 31.34 13.73
CA GLY A 513 -27.44 32.20 13.86
C GLY A 513 -26.18 31.36 13.94
N THR A 514 -25.30 31.65 14.90
CA THR A 514 -24.10 30.86 15.16
C THR A 514 -24.21 30.20 16.52
N GLU A 515 -24.09 28.87 16.54
CA GLU A 515 -24.14 28.04 17.74
C GLU A 515 -22.93 27.12 17.78
N THR A 516 -22.49 26.77 18.99
CA THR A 516 -21.31 25.93 19.22
C THR A 516 -21.69 24.69 20.03
N ILE A 517 -21.05 23.57 19.72
CA ILE A 517 -21.10 22.32 20.48
C ILE A 517 -19.68 21.89 20.77
N ASP A 518 -19.39 21.63 22.03
CA ASP A 518 -18.15 21.00 22.48
C ASP A 518 -18.41 19.53 22.77
N LEU A 519 -17.65 18.67 22.11
CA LEU A 519 -17.66 17.23 22.29
C LEU A 519 -16.31 16.83 22.89
N HIS A 520 -16.34 15.93 23.87
CA HIS A 520 -15.14 15.43 24.53
C HIS A 520 -15.02 13.92 24.31
N PHE A 521 -13.97 13.51 23.61
CA PHE A 521 -13.64 12.12 23.31
C PHE A 521 -12.36 11.75 24.04
N GLN A 522 -12.50 11.22 25.26
CA GLN A 522 -11.33 10.88 26.08
C GLN A 522 -10.51 9.79 25.39
N GLU A 523 -9.27 10.14 25.06
CA GLU A 523 -8.27 9.25 24.49
C GLU A 523 -7.62 8.41 25.60
N ASN A 524 -7.55 7.10 25.39
CA ASN A 524 -6.84 6.19 26.27
C ASN A 524 -5.81 5.39 25.45
N PHE A 525 -4.84 4.83 26.14
CA PHE A 525 -3.97 3.83 25.54
C PHE A 525 -4.71 2.50 25.42
N TYR A 526 -4.51 1.79 24.31
CA TYR A 526 -4.96 0.41 24.15
C TYR A 526 -3.99 -0.36 23.27
N THR A 527 -4.16 -1.68 23.24
CA THR A 527 -3.32 -2.60 22.46
C THR A 527 -4.15 -3.39 21.47
N GLU A 528 -3.54 -3.73 20.34
CA GLU A 528 -4.06 -4.74 19.42
C GLU A 528 -3.01 -5.83 19.21
N SER A 529 -3.36 -7.07 19.53
CA SER A 529 -2.50 -8.21 19.20
C SER A 529 -2.66 -8.61 17.73
N ILE A 530 -1.58 -9.10 17.13
CA ILE A 530 -1.68 -9.75 15.83
C ILE A 530 -2.54 -11.04 15.96
N PRO A 531 -3.41 -11.36 14.98
CA PRO A 531 -4.44 -12.40 15.16
C PRO A 531 -3.94 -13.80 15.55
N ASP A 532 -2.74 -14.18 15.13
CA ASP A 532 -2.08 -15.48 15.34
C ASP A 532 -1.01 -15.47 16.44
N ASN A 533 -0.70 -14.32 17.03
CA ASN A 533 0.26 -14.23 18.13
C ASN A 533 -0.20 -13.20 19.19
N PRO A 534 -0.87 -13.63 20.28
CA PRO A 534 -1.34 -12.72 21.33
C PRO A 534 -0.22 -11.95 22.04
N ASN A 535 1.03 -12.43 21.94
CA ASN A 535 2.22 -11.81 22.54
C ASN A 535 2.96 -10.88 21.57
N ARG A 536 2.40 -10.57 20.39
CA ARG A 536 2.90 -9.54 19.48
C ARG A 536 1.85 -8.45 19.38
N ILE A 537 2.13 -7.29 20.00
CA ILE A 537 1.13 -6.23 20.21
C ILE A 537 1.54 -4.92 19.54
N ALA A 538 0.56 -4.20 19.03
CA ALA A 538 0.66 -2.80 18.64
C ALA A 538 0.04 -1.90 19.72
N LEU A 539 0.59 -0.70 19.90
CA LEU A 539 0.13 0.28 20.89
C LEU A 539 -0.57 1.45 20.22
N PHE A 540 -1.70 1.88 20.76
CA PHE A 540 -2.45 3.04 20.26
C PHE A 540 -2.68 4.06 21.37
N TYR A 541 -2.81 5.33 20.98
CA TYR A 541 -3.37 6.39 21.80
C TYR A 541 -4.48 7.08 21.00
N GLY A 542 -5.74 6.91 21.43
CA GLY A 542 -6.88 7.38 20.63
C GLY A 542 -6.86 6.81 19.20
N PRO A 543 -6.93 7.64 18.14
CA PRO A 543 -6.95 7.16 16.75
C PRO A 543 -5.55 6.80 16.19
N VAL A 544 -4.45 7.14 16.90
CA VAL A 544 -3.09 7.00 16.37
C VAL A 544 -2.38 5.76 16.91
N LEU A 545 -1.82 4.98 15.98
CA LEU A 545 -0.84 3.94 16.23
C LEU A 545 0.46 4.61 16.70
N LEU A 546 1.08 4.05 17.73
CA LEU A 546 2.35 4.52 18.27
C LEU A 546 3.51 3.68 17.72
N ALA A 547 4.59 4.37 17.37
CA ALA A 547 5.84 3.79 16.94
C ALA A 547 6.95 4.15 17.92
N GLY A 548 7.81 3.20 18.24
CA GLY A 548 9.01 3.45 19.05
C GLY A 548 10.15 3.92 18.16
N GLU A 549 10.75 5.05 18.52
CA GLU A 549 11.90 5.60 17.80
C GLU A 549 13.17 4.81 18.16
N LEU A 550 13.84 4.25 17.14
CA LEU A 550 15.08 3.48 17.28
C LEU A 550 16.30 4.22 16.67
N GLY A 551 16.09 5.43 16.17
CA GLY A 551 17.13 6.32 15.66
C GLY A 551 17.49 6.09 14.20
N ASN A 552 18.55 6.74 13.72
CA ASN A 552 18.91 6.80 12.29
C ASN A 552 19.89 5.69 11.85
N LYS A 553 20.08 4.66 12.67
CA LYS A 553 20.94 3.51 12.37
C LYS A 553 20.13 2.24 12.54
N GLU A 554 20.29 1.29 11.62
CA GLU A 554 19.57 0.02 11.73
C GLU A 554 19.87 -0.62 13.09
N PRO A 555 18.84 -0.90 13.89
CA PRO A 555 19.03 -1.59 15.16
C PRO A 555 19.48 -3.03 14.89
N ASP A 556 20.37 -3.54 15.74
CA ASP A 556 20.70 -4.97 15.74
C ASP A 556 19.39 -5.78 15.91
N PRO A 557 19.06 -6.72 14.99
CA PRO A 557 17.77 -7.42 15.04
C PRO A 557 17.53 -8.25 16.30
N VAL A 558 18.58 -8.59 17.04
CA VAL A 558 18.53 -9.42 18.25
C VAL A 558 18.64 -8.56 19.52
N LYS A 559 19.46 -7.50 19.48
CA LYS A 559 19.86 -6.71 20.67
C LYS A 559 19.38 -5.27 20.64
N GLY A 560 19.16 -4.73 19.44
CA GLY A 560 18.88 -3.32 19.21
C GLY A 560 17.40 -2.97 19.24
N ILE A 561 16.51 -3.97 19.19
CA ILE A 561 15.06 -3.78 19.23
C ILE A 561 14.58 -4.09 20.67
N PRO A 562 14.05 -3.09 21.39
CA PRO A 562 13.48 -3.33 22.70
C PRO A 562 12.24 -4.23 22.66
N VAL A 563 11.95 -4.90 23.77
CA VAL A 563 10.70 -5.64 23.99
C VAL A 563 9.91 -5.01 25.13
N LEU A 564 8.62 -5.37 25.23
CA LEU A 564 7.73 -4.95 26.31
C LEU A 564 7.59 -6.05 27.36
N VAL A 565 7.82 -5.71 28.62
CA VAL A 565 7.71 -6.61 29.76
C VAL A 565 6.83 -5.98 30.84
N ALA A 566 5.59 -6.43 30.97
CA ALA A 566 4.66 -5.88 31.96
C ALA A 566 3.81 -6.96 32.63
N SER A 567 3.39 -6.70 33.88
CA SER A 567 2.53 -7.62 34.64
C SER A 567 1.09 -7.68 34.12
N GLY A 568 0.66 -6.69 33.34
CA GLY A 568 -0.68 -6.60 32.78
C GLY A 568 -0.69 -5.92 31.40
N GLN A 569 -1.67 -6.27 30.58
CA GLN A 569 -1.78 -5.80 29.19
C GLN A 569 -2.36 -4.39 29.05
N ASP A 570 -2.82 -3.76 30.13
CA ASP A 570 -3.36 -2.40 30.09
C ASP A 570 -2.22 -1.38 29.96
N PRO A 571 -2.03 -0.76 28.78
CA PRO A 571 -0.92 0.16 28.55
C PRO A 571 -1.02 1.46 29.36
N ASN A 572 -2.20 1.81 29.89
CA ASN A 572 -2.36 3.01 30.73
C ASN A 572 -1.57 2.92 32.05
N GLN A 573 -1.08 1.72 32.42
CA GLN A 573 -0.30 1.49 33.64
C GLN A 573 1.20 1.69 33.46
N TRP A 574 1.70 1.67 32.22
CA TRP A 574 3.13 1.66 31.92
C TRP A 574 3.54 2.52 30.73
N VAL A 575 2.60 3.19 30.04
CA VAL A 575 2.88 4.25 29.06
C VAL A 575 2.41 5.58 29.62
N HIS A 576 3.25 6.61 29.56
CA HIS A 576 2.94 7.95 30.04
C HIS A 576 3.36 9.00 29.03
N GLN A 577 2.60 10.10 28.95
CA GLN A 577 2.96 11.24 28.13
C GLN A 577 4.16 11.98 28.72
N ALA A 578 5.12 12.35 27.88
CA ALA A 578 6.39 12.96 28.27
C ALA A 578 6.25 14.44 28.69
N GLY A 579 5.10 15.06 28.43
CA GLY A 579 4.80 16.48 28.67
C GLY A 579 3.33 16.80 28.38
N THR A 580 2.97 18.09 28.37
CA THR A 580 1.56 18.52 28.19
C THR A 580 1.13 18.75 26.75
N ASP A 581 2.05 19.01 25.81
CA ASP A 581 1.69 19.49 24.46
C ASP A 581 2.32 18.72 23.29
N ASP A 582 3.22 17.77 23.56
CA ASP A 582 3.86 16.96 22.54
C ASP A 582 3.31 15.53 22.63
N LEU A 583 2.75 15.01 21.54
CA LEU A 583 2.36 13.60 21.37
C LEU A 583 3.60 12.71 21.36
N VAL A 584 4.29 12.66 22.50
CA VAL A 584 5.49 11.90 22.78
C VAL A 584 5.22 11.19 24.10
N PHE A 585 5.44 9.89 24.11
CA PHE A 585 5.15 9.02 25.23
C PHE A 585 6.39 8.21 25.58
N HIS A 586 6.47 7.76 26.81
CA HIS A 586 7.52 6.87 27.29
C HIS A 586 6.93 5.67 27.99
N THR A 587 7.56 4.51 27.82
CA THR A 587 7.32 3.38 28.71
C THR A 587 8.00 3.64 30.07
N THR A 588 7.42 3.09 31.13
CA THR A 588 7.97 3.14 32.49
C THR A 588 7.92 1.75 33.13
N GLY A 589 9.09 1.17 33.40
CA GLY A 589 9.23 -0.16 33.97
C GLY A 589 8.79 -1.28 33.04
N ALA A 590 8.66 -1.00 31.74
CA ALA A 590 8.14 -1.95 30.75
C ALA A 590 9.07 -2.18 29.56
N GLY A 591 9.92 -1.22 29.19
CA GLY A 591 10.90 -1.42 28.11
C GLY A 591 12.11 -2.24 28.57
N GLN A 592 12.57 -3.18 27.74
CA GLN A 592 13.83 -3.92 27.94
C GLN A 592 14.64 -3.96 26.64
N PRO A 593 15.95 -3.65 26.64
CA PRO A 593 16.78 -3.34 27.79
C PRO A 593 16.66 -1.89 28.30
N ALA A 594 15.93 -1.04 27.59
CA ALA A 594 15.71 0.36 27.94
C ALA A 594 14.26 0.77 27.67
N GLU A 595 13.82 1.85 28.33
CA GLU A 595 12.51 2.44 28.06
C GLU A 595 12.42 3.00 26.64
N ILE A 596 11.23 2.91 26.07
CA ILE A 596 10.96 3.23 24.66
C ILE A 596 10.32 4.61 24.60
N THR A 597 10.84 5.46 23.72
CA THR A 597 10.16 6.70 23.32
C THR A 597 9.21 6.38 22.18
N LEU A 598 7.94 6.71 22.37
CA LEU A 598 6.85 6.40 21.46
C LEU A 598 6.27 7.70 20.88
N ILE A 599 6.08 7.77 19.57
CA ILE A 599 5.42 8.87 18.86
C ILE A 599 4.31 8.32 17.95
N PRO A 600 3.33 9.13 17.54
CA PRO A 600 2.40 8.73 16.49
C PRO A 600 3.15 8.27 15.24
N PHE A 601 2.81 7.09 14.73
CA PHE A 601 3.52 6.44 13.63
C PHE A 601 3.51 7.26 12.33
N ASN A 602 2.48 8.09 12.13
CA ASN A 602 2.40 9.00 10.99
C ASN A 602 3.33 10.22 11.09
N ARG A 603 4.04 10.38 12.21
CA ARG A 603 5.12 11.36 12.38
C ARG A 603 6.49 10.76 12.15
N THR A 604 6.59 9.44 11.97
CA THR A 604 7.89 8.83 11.65
C THR A 604 8.27 9.11 10.21
N GLU A 605 9.54 9.43 9.97
CA GLU A 605 10.06 9.73 8.64
C GLU A 605 11.18 8.76 8.24
N ASN A 606 12.44 9.16 8.47
CA ASN A 606 13.63 8.46 7.96
C ASN A 606 14.32 7.60 9.03
N GLU A 607 13.86 7.68 10.27
CA GLU A 607 14.36 6.90 11.38
C GLU A 607 13.84 5.45 11.34
N TYR A 608 14.60 4.55 11.96
CA TYR A 608 14.16 3.19 12.23
C TYR A 608 13.14 3.19 13.36
N TYR A 609 12.15 2.32 13.26
CA TYR A 609 11.05 2.25 14.22
C TYR A 609 10.51 0.84 14.43
N SER A 610 9.71 0.67 15.48
CA SER A 610 8.86 -0.51 15.70
C SER A 610 7.44 -0.08 16.05
N VAL A 611 6.45 -0.66 15.40
CA VAL A 611 5.02 -0.49 15.77
C VAL A 611 4.45 -1.72 16.47
N TYR A 612 4.90 -2.90 16.06
CA TYR A 612 4.64 -4.14 16.77
C TYR A 612 5.79 -4.47 17.72
N TRP A 613 5.45 -5.04 18.86
CA TRP A 613 6.37 -5.34 19.94
C TRP A 613 6.14 -6.75 20.45
N ASP A 614 7.22 -7.48 20.70
CA ASP A 614 7.15 -8.66 21.54
C ASP A 614 6.79 -8.26 22.97
N TYR A 615 5.77 -8.92 23.50
CA TYR A 615 5.22 -8.70 24.82
C TYR A 615 5.42 -9.93 25.69
N PHE A 616 5.99 -9.72 26.88
CA PHE A 616 6.21 -10.76 27.87
C PHE A 616 5.63 -10.36 29.22
N THR A 617 5.16 -11.36 29.96
CA THR A 617 5.04 -11.21 31.42
C THR A 617 6.42 -11.26 32.05
N PRO A 618 6.65 -10.71 33.26
CA PRO A 618 7.96 -10.78 33.93
C PRO A 618 8.50 -12.21 34.06
N ALA A 619 7.62 -13.17 34.32
CA ALA A 619 7.98 -14.59 34.39
C ALA A 619 8.40 -15.15 33.02
N ALA A 620 7.65 -14.84 31.95
CA ALA A 620 7.99 -15.28 30.59
C ALA A 620 9.30 -14.63 30.11
N TRP A 621 9.52 -13.36 30.45
CA TRP A 621 10.73 -12.63 30.10
C TRP A 621 11.98 -13.25 30.73
N THR A 622 11.91 -13.70 31.98
CA THR A 622 13.05 -14.35 32.64
C THR A 622 13.53 -15.59 31.87
N VAL A 623 12.59 -16.38 31.34
CA VAL A 623 12.91 -17.56 30.51
C VAL A 623 13.43 -17.15 29.13
N GLN A 624 12.82 -16.14 28.51
CA GLN A 624 13.23 -15.69 27.18
C GLN A 624 14.61 -15.01 27.20
N GLN A 625 14.90 -14.22 28.22
CA GLN A 625 16.18 -13.55 28.42
C GLN A 625 17.32 -14.58 28.51
N GLN A 626 17.13 -15.70 29.22
CA GLN A 626 18.13 -16.77 29.27
C GLN A 626 18.42 -17.35 27.87
N LYS A 627 17.39 -17.57 27.05
CA LYS A 627 17.58 -18.05 25.67
C LYS A 627 18.35 -17.03 24.82
N TYR A 628 17.98 -15.76 24.89
CA TYR A 628 18.71 -14.69 24.18
C TYR A 628 20.16 -14.58 24.64
N GLU A 629 20.45 -14.74 25.93
CA GLU A 629 21.81 -14.74 26.46
C GLU A 629 22.62 -15.96 25.96
N GLU A 630 22.00 -17.14 25.89
CA GLU A 630 22.62 -18.36 25.34
C GLU A 630 22.90 -18.24 23.83
N GLU A 631 21.94 -17.73 23.05
CA GLU A 631 22.12 -17.49 21.62
C GLU A 631 23.20 -16.44 21.36
N ARG A 632 23.18 -15.34 22.11
CA ARG A 632 24.22 -14.31 22.06
C ARG A 632 25.59 -14.87 22.37
N LYS A 633 25.70 -15.73 23.38
CA LYS A 633 26.98 -16.36 23.75
C LYS A 633 27.48 -17.25 22.61
N LYS A 634 26.61 -18.05 21.99
CA LYS A 634 26.96 -18.89 20.83
C LYS A 634 27.41 -18.06 19.63
N GLU A 635 26.73 -16.95 19.35
CA GLU A 635 27.10 -16.05 18.24
C GLU A 635 28.43 -15.36 18.49
N GLN A 636 28.66 -14.84 19.70
CA GLN A 636 29.93 -14.23 20.09
C GLN A 636 31.08 -15.25 20.02
N GLU A 637 30.89 -16.46 20.53
CA GLU A 637 31.89 -17.53 20.44
C GLU A 637 32.18 -17.92 18.99
N LEU A 638 31.18 -17.87 18.10
CA LEU A 638 31.37 -18.13 16.67
C LEU A 638 32.15 -16.99 16.00
N GLU A 639 31.84 -15.74 16.34
CA GLU A 639 32.54 -14.57 15.81
C GLU A 639 34.01 -14.52 16.25
N GLU A 640 34.31 -14.80 17.52
CA GLU A 640 35.68 -14.88 18.03
C GLU A 640 36.50 -15.99 17.35
N LYS A 641 35.84 -17.05 16.86
CA LYS A 641 36.47 -18.14 16.11
C LYS A 641 36.55 -17.87 14.61
N THR A 642 35.90 -16.83 14.08
CA THR A 642 35.79 -16.59 12.64
C THR A 642 37.04 -15.90 12.10
N ILE A 643 37.70 -16.56 11.16
CA ILE A 643 38.86 -16.06 10.41
C ILE A 643 38.41 -15.21 9.23
N ASP A 644 37.39 -15.66 8.50
CA ASP A 644 36.83 -14.97 7.34
C ASP A 644 35.38 -15.37 7.10
N ARG A 645 34.60 -14.51 6.43
CA ARG A 645 33.15 -14.71 6.27
C ARG A 645 32.65 -14.17 4.94
N LEU A 646 32.13 -15.06 4.10
CA LEU A 646 31.39 -14.71 2.89
C LEU A 646 29.88 -14.66 3.21
N ARG A 647 29.24 -13.52 2.93
CA ARG A 647 27.77 -13.38 2.94
C ARG A 647 27.22 -13.60 1.54
N ILE A 648 26.39 -14.62 1.38
CA ILE A 648 25.86 -15.04 0.08
C ILE A 648 24.74 -14.08 -0.37
N GLY A 649 24.72 -13.71 -1.65
CA GLY A 649 23.69 -12.85 -2.24
C GLY A 649 23.84 -11.36 -1.89
N GLU A 650 25.02 -10.95 -1.44
CA GLU A 650 25.42 -9.55 -1.27
C GLU A 650 26.54 -9.20 -2.24
N MET A 651 26.30 -8.21 -3.10
CA MET A 651 27.19 -7.87 -4.23
C MET A 651 28.62 -7.49 -3.79
N GLN A 652 28.76 -6.76 -2.68
CA GLN A 652 30.07 -6.30 -2.21
C GLN A 652 30.89 -7.43 -1.54
N PRO A 653 30.35 -8.19 -0.56
CA PRO A 653 31.02 -9.38 -0.03
C PRO A 653 31.42 -10.40 -1.10
N GLU A 654 30.57 -10.69 -2.09
CA GLU A 654 30.91 -11.61 -3.17
C GLU A 654 32.08 -11.10 -4.02
N ARG A 655 32.14 -9.80 -4.32
CA ARG A 655 33.29 -9.18 -5.00
C ARG A 655 34.57 -9.26 -4.17
N ASP A 656 34.48 -8.96 -2.87
CA ASP A 656 35.62 -9.00 -1.95
C ASP A 656 36.24 -10.40 -1.84
N HIS A 657 35.44 -11.44 -2.10
CA HIS A 657 35.87 -12.85 -2.10
C HIS A 657 36.06 -13.43 -3.50
N SER A 658 36.21 -12.61 -4.55
CA SER A 658 36.44 -13.08 -5.93
C SER A 658 35.46 -14.16 -6.39
N PHE A 659 34.18 -13.99 -6.02
CA PHE A 659 33.14 -14.98 -6.28
C PHE A 659 32.90 -15.19 -7.78
N ALA A 660 32.78 -16.45 -8.19
CA ALA A 660 32.48 -16.87 -9.56
C ALA A 660 31.66 -18.17 -9.56
N GLY A 661 30.83 -18.39 -10.56
CA GLY A 661 30.13 -19.67 -10.72
C GLY A 661 29.39 -19.81 -12.03
N GLU A 662 28.78 -20.99 -12.21
CA GLU A 662 28.10 -21.44 -13.42
C GLU A 662 26.78 -22.11 -13.03
N ASN A 663 25.73 -21.86 -13.82
CA ASN A 663 24.35 -22.31 -13.59
C ASN A 663 23.80 -21.92 -12.21
N LEU A 664 24.08 -20.69 -11.77
CA LEU A 664 23.73 -20.21 -10.43
C LEU A 664 22.26 -19.78 -10.33
N HIS A 665 21.66 -20.12 -9.19
CA HIS A 665 20.36 -19.63 -8.75
C HIS A 665 20.48 -19.12 -7.33
N ALA A 666 20.05 -17.89 -7.09
CA ALA A 666 19.96 -17.31 -5.77
C ALA A 666 18.50 -17.04 -5.42
N GLY A 667 18.20 -17.04 -4.13
CA GLY A 667 16.90 -16.68 -3.59
C GLY A 667 17.01 -16.36 -2.12
N GLU A 668 15.86 -16.18 -1.48
CA GLU A 668 15.76 -15.96 -0.05
C GLU A 668 14.62 -16.81 0.48
N GLU A 669 14.89 -17.59 1.52
CA GLU A 669 13.90 -18.45 2.17
C GLU A 669 14.22 -18.53 3.65
N HIS A 670 13.18 -18.55 4.50
CA HIS A 670 13.32 -18.58 5.96
C HIS A 670 14.22 -17.46 6.53
N GLY A 671 14.18 -16.26 5.93
CA GLY A 671 14.98 -15.10 6.35
C GLY A 671 16.48 -15.22 6.07
N LYS A 672 16.91 -16.17 5.23
CA LYS A 672 18.30 -16.29 4.78
C LYS A 672 18.37 -16.31 3.26
N LYS A 673 19.24 -15.46 2.70
CA LYS A 673 19.66 -15.57 1.30
C LYS A 673 20.36 -16.90 1.09
N TRP A 674 20.12 -17.53 -0.05
CA TRP A 674 20.75 -18.80 -0.38
C TRP A 674 21.22 -18.80 -1.83
N LEU A 675 22.18 -19.69 -2.11
CA LEU A 675 22.72 -19.93 -3.43
C LEU A 675 22.72 -21.42 -3.73
N SER A 676 22.32 -21.76 -4.94
CA SER A 676 22.30 -23.12 -5.46
C SER A 676 22.72 -23.12 -6.93
N THR A 677 22.92 -24.29 -7.50
CA THR A 677 23.17 -24.42 -8.95
C THR A 677 22.23 -25.43 -9.59
N ASP A 678 22.07 -25.35 -10.90
CA ASP A 678 21.43 -26.38 -11.70
C ASP A 678 22.46 -27.29 -12.38
N ASP A 679 22.06 -28.52 -12.70
CA ASP A 679 22.72 -29.55 -13.50
C ASP A 679 24.22 -29.34 -13.80
N GLY A 680 25.10 -29.90 -12.95
CA GLY A 680 26.55 -29.87 -13.16
C GLY A 680 27.22 -28.53 -12.82
N GLY A 681 26.46 -27.54 -12.35
CA GLY A 681 26.96 -26.22 -11.97
C GLY A 681 27.89 -26.21 -10.76
N TRP A 682 28.52 -25.06 -10.53
CA TRP A 682 29.48 -24.85 -9.45
C TRP A 682 29.57 -23.37 -9.07
N PHE A 683 30.11 -23.08 -7.88
CA PHE A 683 30.60 -21.75 -7.54
C PHE A 683 31.88 -21.83 -6.71
N SER A 684 32.70 -20.79 -6.77
CA SER A 684 33.94 -20.66 -6.04
C SER A 684 34.19 -19.24 -5.59
N PHE A 685 34.98 -19.10 -4.53
CA PHE A 685 35.38 -17.83 -3.94
C PHE A 685 36.67 -18.03 -3.13
N THR A 686 37.37 -16.96 -2.82
CA THR A 686 38.56 -16.97 -1.98
C THR A 686 38.20 -16.71 -0.52
N MET A 687 38.81 -17.45 0.41
CA MET A 687 38.69 -17.19 1.86
C MET A 687 40.06 -17.08 2.49
N LYS A 688 40.21 -16.16 3.46
CA LYS A 688 41.39 -16.12 4.33
C LYS A 688 41.43 -17.34 5.24
N VAL A 689 42.64 -17.78 5.55
CA VAL A 689 42.92 -18.93 6.43
C VAL A 689 44.03 -18.57 7.40
N ASP A 690 44.03 -19.21 8.56
CA ASP A 690 45.16 -19.15 9.48
C ASP A 690 46.13 -20.31 9.20
N SER A 691 47.27 -19.99 8.59
CA SER A 691 48.34 -20.95 8.29
C SER A 691 48.93 -21.68 9.50
N ALA A 692 48.74 -21.15 10.72
CA ALA A 692 49.30 -21.68 11.96
C ALA A 692 48.28 -22.47 12.81
N ALA A 693 47.00 -22.47 12.42
CA ALA A 693 45.93 -23.13 13.16
C ALA A 693 45.14 -24.13 12.28
N ALA A 694 44.32 -24.94 12.94
CA ALA A 694 43.34 -25.78 12.25
C ALA A 694 42.19 -24.90 11.74
N ASN A 695 41.82 -25.08 10.48
CA ASN A 695 40.79 -24.30 9.80
C ASN A 695 39.59 -25.21 9.49
N THR A 696 38.38 -24.69 9.66
CA THR A 696 37.13 -25.38 9.33
C THR A 696 36.25 -24.46 8.51
N ILE A 697 35.63 -24.99 7.45
CA ILE A 697 34.57 -24.28 6.72
C ILE A 697 33.24 -24.63 7.38
N LEU A 698 32.52 -23.62 7.85
CA LEU A 698 31.16 -23.75 8.41
C LEU A 698 30.14 -23.27 7.37
N CYS A 699 29.14 -24.10 7.08
CA CYS A 699 28.07 -23.80 6.13
C CYS A 699 26.70 -24.12 6.74
N SER A 700 25.70 -23.30 6.41
CA SER A 700 24.30 -23.53 6.77
C SER A 700 23.52 -24.13 5.59
N TYR A 701 22.76 -25.19 5.84
CA TYR A 701 21.88 -25.82 4.85
C TYR A 701 20.48 -26.05 5.42
N TRP A 702 19.46 -25.95 4.59
CA TRP A 702 18.12 -26.39 4.96
C TRP A 702 18.01 -27.92 4.82
N GLY A 703 17.40 -28.57 5.82
CA GLY A 703 17.11 -30.01 5.76
C GLY A 703 15.82 -30.34 5.02
N ASP A 704 15.55 -31.63 4.88
CA ASP A 704 14.41 -32.21 4.17
C ASP A 704 14.43 -31.98 2.63
N ASP A 705 15.62 -31.73 2.06
CA ASP A 705 15.79 -31.57 0.62
C ASP A 705 15.90 -32.93 -0.08
N HIS A 706 14.79 -33.38 -0.67
CA HIS A 706 14.71 -34.65 -1.41
C HIS A 706 15.07 -34.54 -2.90
N ARG A 707 15.61 -33.42 -3.36
CA ARG A 707 15.88 -33.18 -4.80
C ARG A 707 17.16 -33.83 -5.31
N GLY A 708 17.79 -34.72 -4.54
CA GLY A 708 18.98 -35.48 -4.97
C GLY A 708 20.25 -34.63 -5.05
N ARG A 709 20.38 -33.60 -4.21
CA ARG A 709 21.48 -32.64 -4.26
C ARG A 709 22.73 -33.19 -3.58
N ILE A 710 23.74 -33.52 -4.40
CA ILE A 710 25.03 -34.07 -3.98
C ILE A 710 26.15 -33.28 -4.65
N PHE A 711 27.05 -32.71 -3.85
CA PHE A 711 28.13 -31.84 -4.33
C PHE A 711 29.40 -31.98 -3.49
N ASP A 712 30.53 -31.69 -4.12
CA ASP A 712 31.85 -31.70 -3.51
C ASP A 712 32.23 -30.29 -3.05
N ILE A 713 32.82 -30.22 -1.86
CA ILE A 713 33.51 -29.04 -1.35
C ILE A 713 35.00 -29.25 -1.57
N GLN A 714 35.62 -28.30 -2.28
CA GLN A 714 37.02 -28.33 -2.67
C GLN A 714 37.75 -27.12 -2.09
N VAL A 715 39.02 -27.30 -1.73
CA VAL A 715 39.94 -26.23 -1.36
C VAL A 715 41.16 -26.33 -2.25
N ASP A 716 41.47 -25.26 -2.99
CA ASP A 716 42.51 -25.19 -4.02
C ASP A 716 42.46 -26.38 -5.02
N GLY A 717 41.25 -26.77 -5.40
CA GLY A 717 40.99 -27.86 -6.35
C GLY A 717 41.05 -29.29 -5.76
N GLN A 718 41.38 -29.45 -4.47
CA GLN A 718 41.32 -30.74 -3.79
C GLN A 718 39.98 -30.91 -3.07
N THR A 719 39.22 -31.97 -3.37
CA THR A 719 38.00 -32.31 -2.64
C THR A 719 38.31 -32.67 -1.19
N ILE A 720 37.69 -31.95 -0.25
CA ILE A 720 37.83 -32.18 1.19
C ILE A 720 36.59 -32.85 1.79
N ALA A 721 35.42 -32.72 1.14
CA ALA A 721 34.18 -33.33 1.57
C ALA A 721 33.19 -33.46 0.42
N THR A 722 32.25 -34.40 0.54
CA THR A 722 31.07 -34.51 -0.33
C THR A 722 29.82 -34.37 0.54
N GLN A 723 28.97 -33.40 0.25
CA GLN A 723 27.73 -33.15 0.97
C GLN A 723 26.53 -33.74 0.21
N ASN A 724 25.63 -34.38 0.94
CA ASN A 724 24.35 -34.87 0.45
C ASN A 724 23.23 -34.28 1.30
N LEU A 725 22.45 -33.35 0.73
CA LEU A 725 21.38 -32.67 1.49
C LEU A 725 20.21 -33.60 1.83
N GLY A 726 19.98 -34.65 1.05
CA GLY A 726 18.95 -35.65 1.34
C GLY A 726 19.21 -36.47 2.61
N SER A 727 20.39 -36.34 3.22
CA SER A 727 20.70 -36.96 4.52
C SER A 727 20.18 -36.15 5.71
N LEU A 728 19.85 -34.88 5.53
CA LEU A 728 19.33 -33.97 6.55
C LEU A 728 17.80 -34.14 6.59
N LYS A 729 17.25 -34.78 7.63
CA LYS A 729 15.84 -35.25 7.62
C LYS A 729 14.83 -34.36 8.36
N GLN A 730 15.27 -33.30 9.03
CA GLN A 730 14.35 -32.38 9.72
C GLN A 730 14.28 -31.06 8.96
N SER A 731 13.09 -30.47 8.87
CA SER A 731 12.86 -29.14 8.30
C SER A 731 13.38 -28.04 9.22
N LYS A 732 14.71 -27.89 9.27
CA LYS A 732 15.43 -26.86 10.00
C LYS A 732 16.77 -26.58 9.33
N PHE A 733 17.40 -25.46 9.70
CA PHE A 733 18.79 -25.22 9.33
C PHE A 733 19.76 -26.15 10.08
N TYR A 734 20.71 -26.70 9.35
CA TYR A 734 21.84 -27.45 9.86
C TYR A 734 23.12 -26.67 9.59
N GLU A 735 23.89 -26.44 10.65
CA GLU A 735 25.26 -25.95 10.54
C GLU A 735 26.20 -27.15 10.41
N ILE A 736 26.87 -27.26 9.26
CA ILE A 736 27.78 -28.37 8.95
C ILE A 736 29.20 -27.84 8.84
N SER A 737 30.11 -28.50 9.55
CA SER A 737 31.53 -28.19 9.60
C SER A 737 32.33 -29.12 8.69
N TYR A 738 33.20 -28.55 7.86
CA TYR A 738 34.14 -29.26 7.00
C TYR A 738 35.57 -28.90 7.41
N PRO A 739 36.27 -29.76 8.18
CA PRO A 739 37.67 -29.54 8.54
C PRO A 739 38.54 -29.46 7.28
N VAL A 740 39.35 -28.40 7.16
CA VAL A 740 40.29 -28.23 6.05
C VAL A 740 41.61 -28.92 6.43
N PRO A 741 42.10 -29.89 5.62
CA PRO A 741 43.40 -30.52 5.87
C PRO A 741 44.52 -29.48 6.00
N ALA A 742 45.34 -29.60 7.05
CA ALA A 742 46.37 -28.60 7.38
C ALA A 742 47.39 -28.38 6.26
N ASP A 743 47.67 -29.39 5.43
CA ASP A 743 48.59 -29.25 4.29
C ASP A 743 48.03 -28.32 3.19
N LEU A 744 46.71 -28.11 3.13
CA LEU A 744 46.08 -27.19 2.18
C LEU A 744 46.17 -25.72 2.61
N THR A 745 46.35 -25.44 3.91
CA THR A 745 46.42 -24.07 4.46
C THR A 745 47.80 -23.68 4.98
N ARG A 746 48.71 -24.64 5.22
CA ARG A 746 50.07 -24.36 5.72
C ARG A 746 50.81 -23.38 4.82
N GLY A 747 51.27 -22.28 5.41
CA GLY A 747 52.00 -21.21 4.72
C GLY A 747 51.15 -20.34 3.78
N LYS A 748 49.83 -20.52 3.73
CA LYS A 748 48.91 -19.71 2.92
C LYS A 748 48.11 -18.74 3.78
N GLN A 749 47.77 -17.59 3.23
CA GLN A 749 46.90 -16.61 3.88
C GLN A 749 45.49 -16.61 3.29
N ILE A 750 45.33 -17.10 2.06
CA ILE A 750 44.08 -17.19 1.31
C ILE A 750 44.08 -18.52 0.55
N VAL A 751 42.91 -19.15 0.46
CA VAL A 751 42.65 -20.34 -0.38
C VAL A 751 41.40 -20.13 -1.23
N THR A 752 41.28 -20.83 -2.34
CA THR A 752 40.05 -20.88 -3.14
C THR A 752 39.18 -22.03 -2.66
N VAL A 753 37.98 -21.70 -2.19
CA VAL A 753 36.93 -22.67 -1.86
C VAL A 753 36.01 -22.81 -3.07
N LYS A 754 35.71 -24.04 -3.48
CA LYS A 754 34.79 -24.34 -4.58
C LYS A 754 33.77 -25.39 -4.18
N PHE A 755 32.51 -25.11 -4.48
CA PHE A 755 31.42 -26.07 -4.40
C PHE A 755 31.06 -26.49 -5.81
N ALA A 756 31.12 -27.79 -6.10
CA ALA A 756 30.87 -28.32 -7.44
C ALA A 756 29.93 -29.51 -7.38
N ALA A 757 28.97 -29.58 -8.31
CA ALA A 757 28.11 -30.74 -8.44
C ALA A 757 28.94 -32.04 -8.55
N HIS A 758 28.60 -33.05 -7.75
CA HIS A 758 29.34 -34.32 -7.70
C HIS A 758 29.25 -35.10 -9.03
N SER A 759 28.19 -34.86 -9.80
CA SER A 759 28.06 -35.38 -11.16
C SER A 759 27.31 -34.38 -12.05
N PRO A 760 27.35 -34.53 -13.39
CA PRO A 760 26.61 -33.65 -14.31
C PRO A 760 25.08 -33.63 -14.13
N ARG A 761 24.53 -34.55 -13.32
CA ARG A 761 23.08 -34.65 -13.04
C ARG A 761 22.72 -34.25 -11.61
N THR A 762 23.68 -33.70 -10.85
CA THR A 762 23.43 -33.20 -9.50
C THR A 762 23.69 -31.70 -9.45
N SER A 763 23.28 -31.09 -8.35
CA SER A 763 23.29 -29.65 -8.10
C SER A 763 24.02 -29.31 -6.80
N VAL A 764 24.53 -28.08 -6.70
CA VAL A 764 25.06 -27.51 -5.45
C VAL A 764 23.95 -26.80 -4.68
N GLY A 765 24.05 -26.79 -3.34
CA GLY A 765 23.18 -25.99 -2.47
C GLY A 765 21.74 -26.49 -2.42
N PRO A 766 20.78 -25.75 -1.84
CA PRO A 766 20.94 -24.38 -1.37
C PRO A 766 21.90 -24.26 -0.18
N VAL A 767 22.95 -23.45 -0.34
CA VAL A 767 23.81 -23.00 0.76
C VAL A 767 23.26 -21.67 1.25
N SER A 768 22.95 -21.55 2.53
CA SER A 768 22.14 -20.45 3.07
C SER A 768 22.93 -19.57 4.03
N GLY A 769 22.64 -18.27 4.04
CA GLY A 769 23.24 -17.27 4.91
C GLY A 769 24.71 -17.01 4.57
N THR A 770 25.61 -17.50 5.43
CA THR A 770 27.04 -17.22 5.35
C THR A 770 27.87 -18.49 5.24
N ILE A 771 28.98 -18.41 4.51
CA ILE A 771 30.04 -19.43 4.56
C ILE A 771 31.20 -18.82 5.35
N SER A 772 31.57 -19.47 6.45
CA SER A 772 32.59 -18.96 7.37
C SER A 772 33.80 -19.88 7.41
N MET A 773 35.00 -19.30 7.38
CA MET A 773 36.23 -19.98 7.76
C MET A 773 36.45 -19.71 9.24
N ILE A 774 36.50 -20.76 10.06
CA ILE A 774 36.65 -20.64 11.52
C ILE A 774 37.86 -21.45 12.01
N HIS A 775 38.42 -21.07 13.15
CA HIS A 775 39.35 -21.91 13.89
C HIS A 775 38.62 -23.17 14.37
N SER A 776 39.17 -24.36 14.08
CA SER A 776 38.60 -25.61 14.57
C SER A 776 38.69 -25.65 16.11
N ALA A 777 37.61 -26.08 16.78
CA ALA A 777 37.67 -26.38 18.21
C ALA A 777 38.66 -27.53 18.44
N THR A 778 39.56 -27.38 19.42
CA THR A 778 40.41 -28.48 19.88
C THR A 778 39.53 -29.65 20.31
N ALA A 779 40.00 -30.89 20.09
CA ALA A 779 39.29 -32.15 20.42
C ALA A 779 38.91 -32.34 21.91
N THR A 780 39.11 -31.32 22.73
CA THR A 780 38.75 -31.24 24.15
C THR A 780 37.34 -30.67 24.39
N ASP A 781 36.71 -30.02 23.38
CA ASP A 781 35.43 -29.31 23.53
C ASP A 781 34.21 -30.02 22.90
N LEU A 782 34.35 -31.28 22.46
CA LEU A 782 33.27 -32.08 21.86
C LEU A 782 32.90 -33.31 22.71
N LYS A 783 32.81 -33.13 24.04
CA LYS A 783 32.20 -34.10 24.95
C LYS A 783 30.89 -33.59 25.53
#